data_AF-A0A2K1JM25-F1
#
_entry.id   AF-A0A2K1JM25-F1
#
_cell.length_a   1.000
_cell.length_b   1.000
_cell.length_c   1.000
_cell.angle_alpha   90.00
_cell.angle_beta   90.00
_cell.angle_gamma   90.00
#
_symmetry.space_group_name_H-M   'P 1'
#
loop_
_entity.id
_entity.type
_entity.pdbx_description
1 polymer ?
#
loop_
_entity_poly.entity_id
_entity_poly.type
_entity_poly.pdbx_seq_one_letter_code
_entity_poly.pdbx_strand_id
1 'polypeptide(L)'
;MEYLLELFKHHIIMIWSFLYGFFMSRFSSTIEKHDKISSMQGIFGDTWEGSEVYIGAFEVLLNKNNLLNKNQCAHLCKKIGHVTKVFDHLMTCTNGGLEFRLLMSELFFILTKSYFLVENCGKPNWCKEAILQLNNKETFRELLLDLKCCCDIASDILLKNYSKKLEDISFATFNVATYEEVEGDVKVVHERLIHANGIDDFEYCGLAKHLLKRLEDLLYIDDEELDDLNLSSNIESLQFINRISEGSFGAVYESKWLGVLCAIKKMDVAFNKFFKREVTILANLCHPNLITYYFAMKGHANESGESFELVVKKDYLYIGMELMQTNLNDMLENTKQTSYVFLIDIIYQIAKGMCYLHDMHIAHRDLKPQNILVNVIEIKVMNKVIQHAIVKVIDFGISKIEVGSNPETTKNEVPYGTVAYMAPEVLKSKFETTTMCPFEADVYSFAIVCSKILSKRDPFDGVYKMEAILERIEKGERPKLPSNCNELIELIQECWMLNPLHRPKFANICKRLDLIKKKFLVGIEVANAPYFGESNKNCHQSKRFQLIHNGLPLVESSGEEIFGRAQYLSQIRKLCANKVKVLYLVGMGGIGKTTIAKTTLINVKNMYNASCFVECIESGGDCYTTSCNILEQFQVKEKPKDVKEAHKILKSFLTKNKIILVFDNIKNQSQIED
;
A
#
# COMPACT_ATOMS: atom_id res chain seq x y z
N MET A 1 4.91 74.08 20.68
CA MET A 1 4.90 72.65 21.09
C MET A 1 3.98 71.82 20.20
N GLU A 2 2.73 72.21 19.98
CA GLU A 2 1.83 71.48 19.05
C GLU A 2 2.35 71.42 17.61
N TYR A 3 2.89 72.52 17.07
CA TYR A 3 3.45 72.54 15.71
C TYR A 3 4.68 71.61 15.53
N LEU A 4 5.50 71.47 16.58
CA LEU A 4 6.64 70.53 16.60
C LEU A 4 6.17 69.07 16.71
N LEU A 5 5.08 68.83 17.43
CA LEU A 5 4.46 67.51 17.54
C LEU A 5 3.82 67.06 16.22
N GLU A 6 3.26 68.01 15.47
CA GLU A 6 2.66 67.77 14.15
C GLU A 6 3.72 67.48 13.09
N LEU A 7 4.84 68.21 13.10
CA LEU A 7 5.99 67.94 12.24
C LEU A 7 6.63 66.57 12.53
N PHE A 8 6.74 66.19 13.81
CA PHE A 8 7.24 64.86 14.21
C PHE A 8 6.29 63.75 13.76
N LYS A 9 4.97 63.94 13.88
CA LYS A 9 3.98 62.99 13.36
C LYS A 9 4.08 62.85 11.84
N HIS A 10 4.22 63.95 11.11
CA HIS A 10 4.38 63.91 9.65
C HIS A 10 5.66 63.19 9.21
N HIS A 11 6.79 63.46 9.87
CA HIS A 11 8.04 62.76 9.54
C HIS A 11 8.03 61.28 9.94
N ILE A 12 7.43 60.91 11.07
CA ILE A 12 7.25 59.51 11.44
C ILE A 12 6.34 58.81 10.44
N ILE A 13 5.21 59.39 10.05
CA ILE A 13 4.29 58.81 9.05
C ILE A 13 4.97 58.66 7.70
N MET A 14 5.80 59.62 7.28
CA MET A 14 6.51 59.57 6.01
C MET A 14 7.64 58.52 6.01
N ILE A 15 8.38 58.39 7.12
CA ILE A 15 9.38 57.33 7.30
C ILE A 15 8.70 55.95 7.38
N TRP A 16 7.55 55.84 8.06
CA TRP A 16 6.77 54.62 8.14
C TRP A 16 6.18 54.23 6.79
N SER A 17 5.72 55.20 6.00
CA SER A 17 5.20 54.96 4.64
C SER A 17 6.31 54.59 3.65
N PHE A 18 7.52 55.14 3.81
CA PHE A 18 8.68 54.76 3.00
C PHE A 18 9.23 53.38 3.39
N LEU A 19 9.31 53.07 4.69
CA LEU A 19 9.68 51.73 5.17
C LEU A 19 8.61 50.69 4.83
N TYR A 20 7.32 51.05 4.93
CA TYR A 20 6.21 50.19 4.51
C TYR A 20 6.20 49.99 3.00
N GLY A 21 6.47 51.00 2.18
CA GLY A 21 6.63 50.85 0.73
C GLY A 21 7.87 50.04 0.32
N PHE A 22 8.98 50.18 1.05
CA PHE A 22 10.20 49.41 0.82
C PHE A 22 10.06 47.94 1.27
N PHE A 23 9.39 47.69 2.41
CA PHE A 23 9.04 46.33 2.84
C PHE A 23 7.95 45.72 1.94
N MET A 24 6.91 46.46 1.57
CA MET A 24 5.83 45.97 0.72
C MET A 24 6.27 45.74 -0.72
N SER A 25 7.23 46.49 -1.29
CA SER A 25 7.74 46.17 -2.65
C SER A 25 8.65 44.93 -2.67
N ARG A 26 9.34 44.63 -1.55
CA ARG A 26 10.18 43.42 -1.40
C ARG A 26 9.37 42.20 -0.95
N PHE A 27 8.23 42.41 -0.30
CA PHE A 27 7.28 41.36 0.08
C PHE A 27 6.15 41.13 -0.94
N SER A 28 5.74 42.11 -1.75
CA SER A 28 4.62 42.00 -2.70
C SER A 28 4.87 40.96 -3.80
N SER A 29 6.11 40.82 -4.29
CA SER A 29 6.46 39.78 -5.26
C SER A 29 6.49 38.36 -4.67
N THR A 30 6.52 38.24 -3.34
CA THR A 30 6.55 36.97 -2.60
C THR A 30 5.17 36.65 -2.01
N ILE A 31 4.42 37.65 -1.55
CA ILE A 31 3.10 37.54 -0.93
C ILE A 31 1.98 37.33 -1.97
N GLU A 32 2.05 37.97 -3.16
CA GLU A 32 1.07 37.69 -4.22
C GLU A 32 1.21 36.26 -4.80
N LYS A 33 2.37 35.62 -4.62
CA LYS A 33 2.55 34.17 -4.84
C LYS A 33 2.08 33.34 -3.65
N HIS A 34 2.27 33.80 -2.40
CA HIS A 34 1.84 33.08 -1.21
C HIS A 34 0.32 33.02 -1.01
N ASP A 35 -0.45 34.05 -1.39
CA ASP A 35 -1.92 34.03 -1.23
C ASP A 35 -2.63 33.17 -2.29
N LYS A 36 -1.98 32.91 -3.44
CA LYS A 36 -2.47 31.96 -4.46
C LYS A 36 -2.33 30.48 -4.04
N ILE A 37 -1.48 30.18 -3.05
CA ILE A 37 -1.18 28.81 -2.59
C ILE A 37 -2.27 28.28 -1.61
N SER A 38 -3.28 29.09 -1.29
CA SER A 38 -4.30 28.77 -0.29
C SER A 38 -5.44 27.85 -0.78
N SER A 39 -5.53 27.55 -2.08
CA SER A 39 -6.56 26.64 -2.61
C SER A 39 -5.97 25.56 -3.50
N MET A 40 -6.34 24.31 -3.21
CA MET A 40 -5.91 23.12 -3.96
C MET A 40 -6.19 23.21 -5.46
N GLN A 41 -7.22 23.98 -5.84
CA GLN A 41 -7.66 24.20 -7.22
C GLN A 41 -6.68 25.06 -8.03
N GLY A 42 -5.79 25.84 -7.39
CA GLY A 42 -4.79 26.67 -8.06
C GLY A 42 -3.49 25.92 -8.37
N ILE A 43 -2.96 25.18 -7.40
CA ILE A 43 -1.63 24.52 -7.49
C ILE A 43 -1.67 23.28 -8.39
N PHE A 44 -2.73 22.47 -8.27
CA PHE A 44 -2.94 21.27 -9.08
C PHE A 44 -4.05 21.50 -10.12
N GLY A 45 -4.05 22.71 -10.71
CA GLY A 45 -5.04 23.16 -11.67
C GLY A 45 -4.93 22.51 -13.06
N ASP A 46 -5.71 23.05 -14.01
CA ASP A 46 -5.85 22.53 -15.38
C ASP A 46 -4.55 22.51 -16.21
N THR A 47 -3.47 23.15 -15.76
CA THR A 47 -2.25 23.35 -16.55
C THR A 47 -1.00 23.14 -15.71
N TRP A 48 0.09 22.67 -16.35
CA TRP A 48 1.39 22.58 -15.71
C TRP A 48 1.96 23.98 -15.46
N GLU A 49 2.23 24.32 -14.19
CA GLU A 49 2.69 25.66 -13.78
C GLU A 49 4.21 25.75 -13.55
N GLY A 50 4.93 24.65 -13.75
CA GLY A 50 6.37 24.56 -13.52
C GLY A 50 6.75 23.98 -12.16
N SER A 51 7.93 23.34 -12.07
CA SER A 51 8.38 22.65 -10.85
C SER A 51 8.43 23.55 -9.62
N GLU A 52 8.80 24.82 -9.77
CA GLU A 52 8.93 25.78 -8.67
C GLU A 52 7.62 26.01 -7.90
N VAL A 53 6.47 25.95 -8.57
CA VAL A 53 5.16 26.10 -7.91
C VAL A 53 4.89 24.93 -6.97
N TYR A 54 5.12 23.70 -7.45
CA TYR A 54 4.92 22.49 -6.66
C TYR A 54 5.94 22.42 -5.51
N ILE A 55 7.21 22.72 -5.77
CA ILE A 55 8.26 22.75 -4.74
C ILE A 55 7.89 23.73 -3.63
N GLY A 56 7.53 24.97 -3.99
CA GLY A 56 7.12 25.99 -3.02
C GLY A 56 5.91 25.55 -2.18
N ALA A 57 4.92 24.89 -2.79
CA ALA A 57 3.77 24.36 -2.07
C ALA A 57 4.15 23.31 -1.00
N PHE A 58 5.05 22.38 -1.34
CA PHE A 58 5.54 21.38 -0.40
C PHE A 58 6.44 21.99 0.69
N GLU A 59 7.27 22.98 0.36
CA GLU A 59 8.11 23.69 1.33
C GLU A 59 7.28 24.40 2.41
N VAL A 60 6.15 25.00 2.03
CA VAL A 60 5.19 25.59 3.00
C VAL A 60 4.68 24.54 3.99
N LEU A 61 4.35 23.34 3.51
CA LEU A 61 3.89 22.25 4.39
C LEU A 61 5.00 21.74 5.31
N LEU A 62 6.24 21.61 4.81
CA LEU A 62 7.40 21.15 5.59
C LEU A 62 7.78 22.12 6.72
N ASN A 63 7.48 23.40 6.56
CA ASN A 63 7.75 24.43 7.57
C ASN A 63 6.73 24.46 8.72
N LYS A 64 5.67 23.62 8.68
CA LYS A 64 4.72 23.53 9.78
C LYS A 64 5.39 22.98 11.05
N ASN A 65 5.20 23.71 12.15
CA ASN A 65 5.61 23.23 13.47
C ASN A 65 4.85 21.93 13.80
N ASN A 66 5.53 20.98 14.45
CA ASN A 66 4.97 19.69 14.86
C ASN A 66 4.49 18.77 13.72
N LEU A 67 5.10 18.83 12.53
CA LEU A 67 4.86 17.85 11.47
C LEU A 67 5.14 16.41 11.97
N LEU A 68 4.21 15.48 11.71
CA LEU A 68 4.42 14.04 11.88
C LEU A 68 5.24 13.49 10.70
N ASN A 69 5.97 12.39 10.91
CA ASN A 69 6.76 11.72 9.86
C ASN A 69 7.67 12.69 9.09
N LYS A 70 8.36 13.59 9.80
CA LYS A 70 9.07 14.72 9.21
C LYS A 70 10.16 14.25 8.24
N ASN A 71 10.88 13.19 8.56
CA ASN A 71 11.93 12.67 7.68
C ASN A 71 11.32 12.11 6.39
N GLN A 72 10.28 11.29 6.50
CA GLN A 72 9.58 10.74 5.33
C GLN A 72 8.93 11.83 4.47
N CYS A 73 8.31 12.84 5.08
CA CYS A 73 7.77 14.00 4.37
C CYS A 73 8.88 14.76 3.61
N ALA A 74 10.00 15.08 4.27
CA ALA A 74 11.11 15.80 3.66
C ALA A 74 11.71 15.00 2.48
N HIS A 75 11.88 13.68 2.64
CA HIS A 75 12.38 12.83 1.57
C HIS A 75 11.43 12.77 0.37
N LEU A 76 10.13 12.60 0.61
CA LEU A 76 9.11 12.62 -0.45
C LEU A 76 9.14 13.95 -1.22
N CYS A 77 9.15 15.08 -0.52
CA CYS A 77 9.20 16.42 -1.12
C CYS A 77 10.46 16.62 -1.97
N LYS A 78 11.62 16.16 -1.49
CA LYS A 78 12.88 16.19 -2.26
C LYS A 78 12.77 15.40 -3.56
N LYS A 79 12.17 14.21 -3.53
CA LYS A 79 11.97 13.40 -4.73
C LYS A 79 10.94 14.02 -5.68
N ILE A 80 9.86 14.61 -5.16
CA ILE A 80 8.92 15.39 -5.95
C ILE A 80 9.65 16.50 -6.72
N GLY A 81 10.47 17.30 -6.04
CA GLY A 81 11.23 18.37 -6.68
C GLY A 81 12.18 17.89 -7.79
N HIS A 82 12.72 16.67 -7.68
CA HIS A 82 13.51 16.07 -8.77
C HIS A 82 12.62 15.68 -9.95
N VAL A 83 11.50 14.99 -9.70
CA VAL A 83 10.60 14.52 -10.76
C VAL A 83 9.95 15.69 -11.49
N THR A 84 9.47 16.70 -10.78
CA THR A 84 8.84 17.87 -11.40
C THR A 84 9.83 18.62 -12.30
N LYS A 85 11.12 18.70 -11.96
CA LYS A 85 12.16 19.26 -12.85
C LYS A 85 12.33 18.44 -14.13
N VAL A 86 12.27 17.12 -14.08
CA VAL A 86 12.28 16.28 -15.31
C VAL A 86 11.06 16.61 -16.18
N PHE A 87 9.91 16.82 -15.56
CA PHE A 87 8.68 17.20 -16.27
C PHE A 87 8.73 18.61 -16.86
N ASP A 88 9.40 19.58 -16.23
CA ASP A 88 9.66 20.90 -16.86
C ASP A 88 10.40 20.77 -18.18
N HIS A 89 11.42 19.91 -18.24
CA HIS A 89 12.16 19.63 -19.46
C HIS A 89 11.29 18.93 -20.50
N LEU A 90 10.49 17.94 -20.08
CA LEU A 90 9.53 17.26 -20.94
C LEU A 90 8.54 18.25 -21.57
N MET A 91 7.96 19.15 -20.76
CA MET A 91 6.99 20.14 -21.24
C MET A 91 7.63 21.18 -22.18
N THR A 92 8.87 21.57 -21.91
CA THR A 92 9.64 22.49 -22.76
C THR A 92 9.98 21.85 -24.12
N CYS A 93 10.33 20.56 -24.14
CA CYS A 93 10.69 19.86 -25.38
C CYS A 93 9.49 19.49 -26.26
N THR A 94 8.30 19.37 -25.66
CA THR A 94 7.09 18.84 -26.33
C THR A 94 6.07 19.93 -26.70
N ASN A 95 6.43 21.21 -26.62
CA ASN A 95 5.55 22.36 -26.92
C ASN A 95 4.15 22.24 -26.27
N GLY A 96 4.09 21.86 -24.99
CA GLY A 96 2.83 21.78 -24.24
C GLY A 96 2.21 20.38 -24.08
N GLY A 97 2.88 19.31 -24.54
CA GLY A 97 2.72 17.97 -23.97
C GLY A 97 1.36 17.25 -24.15
N LEU A 98 0.51 17.68 -25.10
CA LEU A 98 -0.81 17.06 -25.34
C LEU A 98 -0.74 15.53 -25.61
N GLU A 99 0.35 15.06 -26.22
CA GLU A 99 0.59 13.63 -26.49
C GLU A 99 0.81 12.81 -25.19
N PHE A 100 1.34 13.44 -24.13
CA PHE A 100 1.68 12.80 -22.85
C PHE A 100 0.66 13.09 -21.73
N ARG A 101 -0.57 13.46 -22.11
CA ARG A 101 -1.62 13.85 -21.17
C ARG A 101 -1.90 12.83 -20.08
N LEU A 102 -1.87 11.53 -20.40
CA LEU A 102 -2.10 10.47 -19.42
C LEU A 102 -0.98 10.40 -18.39
N LEU A 103 0.28 10.50 -18.84
CA LEU A 103 1.45 10.61 -17.96
C LEU A 103 1.39 11.86 -17.07
N MET A 104 0.99 13.01 -17.62
CA MET A 104 0.77 14.24 -16.84
C MET A 104 -0.30 14.04 -15.78
N SER A 105 -1.44 13.43 -16.14
CA SER A 105 -2.52 13.14 -15.18
C SER A 105 -2.07 12.24 -14.05
N GLU A 106 -1.30 11.20 -14.37
CA GLU A 106 -0.74 10.30 -13.37
C GLU A 106 0.17 11.05 -12.40
N LEU A 107 1.08 11.90 -12.91
CA LEU A 107 1.91 12.75 -12.07
C LEU A 107 1.06 13.67 -11.19
N PHE A 108 0.07 14.38 -11.75
CA PHE A 108 -0.81 15.27 -11.00
C PHE A 108 -1.54 14.55 -9.86
N PHE A 109 -2.04 13.34 -10.12
CA PHE A 109 -2.66 12.52 -9.10
C PHE A 109 -1.69 12.15 -7.99
N ILE A 110 -0.47 11.73 -8.33
CA ILE A 110 0.57 11.39 -7.35
C ILE A 110 0.95 12.62 -6.53
N LEU A 111 1.10 13.80 -7.15
CA LEU A 111 1.40 15.04 -6.44
C LEU A 111 0.26 15.47 -5.52
N THR A 112 -0.99 15.35 -5.98
CA THR A 112 -2.20 15.64 -5.19
C THR A 112 -2.28 14.74 -3.96
N LYS A 113 -2.09 13.43 -4.14
CA LYS A 113 -2.02 12.45 -3.04
C LYS A 113 -0.88 12.77 -2.07
N SER A 114 0.30 13.09 -2.60
CA SER A 114 1.47 13.44 -1.79
C SER A 114 1.23 14.71 -0.98
N TYR A 115 0.60 15.72 -1.58
CA TYR A 115 0.26 16.98 -0.91
C TYR A 115 -0.68 16.73 0.26
N PHE A 116 -1.79 16.02 0.04
CA PHE A 116 -2.72 15.68 1.12
C PHE A 116 -2.07 14.86 2.22
N LEU A 117 -1.21 13.90 1.86
CA LEU A 117 -0.47 13.11 2.85
C LEU A 117 0.38 14.00 3.75
N VAL A 118 1.19 14.89 3.17
CA VAL A 118 2.06 15.81 3.92
C VAL A 118 1.25 16.84 4.70
N GLU A 119 0.16 17.37 4.11
CA GLU A 119 -0.73 18.32 4.77
C GLU A 119 -1.39 17.72 6.00
N ASN A 120 -1.87 16.47 5.89
CA ASN A 120 -2.47 15.73 6.99
C ASN A 120 -1.48 15.52 8.14
N CYS A 121 -0.20 15.27 7.84
CA CYS A 121 0.85 15.15 8.85
C CYS A 121 1.06 16.45 9.67
N GLY A 122 0.63 17.61 9.15
CA GLY A 122 0.78 18.91 9.79
C GLY A 122 -0.52 19.49 10.35
N LYS A 123 -1.59 18.70 10.45
CA LYS A 123 -2.86 19.17 11.04
C LYS A 123 -2.74 19.38 12.55
N PRO A 124 -3.45 20.38 13.12
CA PRO A 124 -3.43 20.64 14.56
C PRO A 124 -3.89 19.44 15.40
N ASN A 125 -4.91 18.72 14.95
CA ASN A 125 -5.40 17.50 15.60
C ASN A 125 -4.58 16.28 15.19
N TRP A 126 -3.28 16.31 15.50
CA TRP A 126 -2.32 15.33 15.02
C TRP A 126 -2.58 13.92 15.58
N CYS A 127 -3.27 13.76 16.71
CA CYS A 127 -3.60 12.43 17.26
C CYS A 127 -4.54 11.65 16.32
N LYS A 128 -5.56 12.31 15.74
CA LYS A 128 -6.45 11.67 14.75
C LYS A 128 -5.69 11.23 13.52
N GLU A 129 -4.79 12.08 13.05
CA GLU A 129 -3.93 11.77 11.91
C GLU A 129 -2.89 10.70 12.24
N ALA A 130 -2.39 10.63 13.48
CA ALA A 130 -1.45 9.61 13.92
C ALA A 130 -1.99 8.18 13.77
N ILE A 131 -3.30 7.95 13.97
CA ILE A 131 -3.93 6.64 13.68
C ILE A 131 -3.71 6.24 12.23
N LEU A 132 -3.95 7.17 11.31
CA LEU A 132 -3.78 6.96 9.88
C LEU A 132 -2.30 6.83 9.52
N GLN A 133 -1.43 7.59 10.19
CA GLN A 133 -0.01 7.71 9.88
C GLN A 133 0.87 6.57 10.45
N LEU A 134 0.48 5.96 11.58
CA LEU A 134 1.25 4.87 12.20
C LEU A 134 1.32 3.61 11.31
N ASN A 135 0.30 3.37 10.49
CA ASN A 135 0.24 2.29 9.50
C ASN A 135 0.61 2.76 8.07
N ASN A 136 1.19 3.94 7.89
CA ASN A 136 1.30 4.59 6.57
C ASN A 136 2.72 4.64 6.00
N LYS A 137 3.70 3.99 6.64
CA LYS A 137 5.08 3.88 6.15
C LYS A 137 5.11 3.38 4.70
N GLU A 138 4.22 2.42 4.41
CA GLU A 138 4.07 1.81 3.09
C GLU A 138 3.45 2.76 2.06
N THR A 139 2.62 3.72 2.49
CA THR A 139 2.04 4.72 1.58
C THR A 139 3.07 5.72 1.09
N PHE A 140 3.98 6.19 1.95
CA PHE A 140 5.13 6.99 1.50
C PHE A 140 5.98 6.21 0.49
N ARG A 141 6.24 4.92 0.76
CA ARG A 141 7.00 4.04 -0.13
C ARG A 141 6.32 3.89 -1.50
N GLU A 142 5.02 3.63 -1.52
CA GLU A 142 4.26 3.45 -2.76
C GLU A 142 4.17 4.74 -3.58
N LEU A 143 3.95 5.90 -2.94
CA LEU A 143 4.00 7.20 -3.64
C LEU A 143 5.38 7.47 -4.25
N LEU A 144 6.46 7.13 -3.53
CA LEU A 144 7.81 7.21 -4.07
C LEU A 144 8.00 6.30 -5.29
N LEU A 145 7.47 5.07 -5.27
CA LEU A 145 7.55 4.18 -6.42
C LEU A 145 6.71 4.68 -7.61
N ASP A 146 5.51 5.20 -7.36
CA ASP A 146 4.67 5.77 -8.41
C ASP A 146 5.35 7.02 -9.03
N LEU A 147 5.97 7.88 -8.21
CA LEU A 147 6.81 9.00 -8.67
C LEU A 147 7.98 8.53 -9.52
N LYS A 148 8.68 7.48 -9.08
CA LYS A 148 9.78 6.88 -9.84
C LYS A 148 9.30 6.38 -11.18
N CYS A 149 8.16 5.68 -11.22
CA CYS A 149 7.56 5.17 -12.45
C CYS A 149 7.31 6.30 -13.46
N CYS A 150 6.66 7.40 -13.03
CA CYS A 150 6.45 8.57 -13.89
C CYS A 150 7.78 9.19 -14.36
N CYS A 151 8.76 9.28 -13.46
CA CYS A 151 10.09 9.81 -13.79
C CYS A 151 10.81 8.95 -14.84
N ASP A 152 10.82 7.64 -14.67
CA ASP A 152 11.46 6.69 -15.60
C ASP A 152 10.82 6.81 -16.99
N ILE A 153 9.48 6.85 -17.07
CA ILE A 153 8.76 7.02 -18.34
C ILE A 153 9.10 8.36 -19.01
N ALA A 154 9.06 9.46 -18.27
CA ALA A 154 9.39 10.79 -18.79
C ALA A 154 10.85 10.87 -19.28
N SER A 155 11.76 10.25 -18.54
CA SER A 155 13.18 10.17 -18.87
C SER A 155 13.41 9.36 -20.15
N ASP A 156 12.75 8.22 -20.30
CA ASP A 156 12.81 7.39 -21.50
C ASP A 156 12.29 8.13 -22.74
N ILE A 157 11.21 8.89 -22.61
CA ILE A 157 10.67 9.73 -23.68
C ILE A 157 11.70 10.80 -24.09
N LEU A 158 12.28 11.50 -23.12
CA LEU A 158 13.30 12.53 -23.36
C LEU A 158 14.54 11.94 -24.05
N LEU A 159 15.05 10.80 -23.57
CA LEU A 159 16.24 10.14 -24.11
C LEU A 159 16.03 9.66 -25.55
N LYS A 160 14.87 9.07 -25.86
CA LYS A 160 14.56 8.55 -27.19
C LYS A 160 14.34 9.65 -28.23
N ASN A 161 13.64 10.73 -27.84
CA ASN A 161 13.13 11.71 -28.80
C ASN A 161 13.92 13.04 -28.82
N TYR A 162 14.69 13.36 -27.77
CA TYR A 162 15.26 14.70 -27.55
C TYR A 162 16.73 14.71 -27.08
N SER A 163 17.48 13.64 -27.37
CA SER A 163 18.83 13.32 -26.84
C SER A 163 19.87 14.46 -26.81
N LYS A 164 19.81 15.45 -27.70
CA LYS A 164 20.78 16.57 -27.78
C LYS A 164 20.66 17.62 -26.67
N LYS A 165 19.61 17.62 -25.83
CA LYS A 165 19.38 18.63 -24.77
C LYS A 165 19.55 18.11 -23.34
N LEU A 166 20.04 16.88 -23.16
CA LEU A 166 20.01 16.16 -21.88
C LEU A 166 21.29 16.26 -21.04
N GLU A 167 22.31 17.00 -21.48
CA GLU A 167 23.63 17.04 -20.83
C GLU A 167 23.61 17.55 -19.37
N ASP A 168 22.55 18.26 -18.95
CA ASP A 168 22.41 18.81 -17.59
C ASP A 168 21.47 18.01 -16.64
N ILE A 169 20.85 16.91 -17.09
CA ILE A 169 19.94 16.14 -16.23
C ILE A 169 20.70 15.03 -15.50
N SER A 170 21.17 15.32 -14.29
CA SER A 170 21.62 14.29 -13.35
C SER A 170 20.42 13.45 -12.89
N PHE A 171 20.22 12.28 -13.49
CA PHE A 171 19.30 11.26 -12.99
C PHE A 171 19.82 10.72 -11.65
N ALA A 172 19.51 11.42 -10.56
CA ALA A 172 19.87 10.99 -9.21
C ALA A 172 19.22 9.63 -8.91
N THR A 173 19.96 8.74 -8.24
CA THR A 173 19.42 7.46 -7.77
C THR A 173 18.14 7.68 -6.96
N PHE A 174 17.04 7.10 -7.44
CA PHE A 174 15.74 7.18 -6.79
C PHE A 174 15.66 6.15 -5.67
N ASN A 175 16.17 6.51 -4.49
CA ASN A 175 16.14 5.65 -3.30
C ASN A 175 14.88 5.91 -2.46
N VAL A 176 14.31 4.84 -1.90
CA VAL A 176 13.29 4.90 -0.84
C VAL A 176 13.93 5.45 0.45
N ALA A 177 13.13 5.97 1.38
CA ALA A 177 13.59 6.41 2.70
C ALA A 177 14.39 5.31 3.43
N THR A 178 15.39 5.71 4.23
CA THR A 178 16.21 4.76 4.99
C THR A 178 15.46 4.22 6.20
N TYR A 179 15.94 3.10 6.74
CA TYR A 179 15.41 2.55 7.98
C TYR A 179 15.55 3.54 9.13
N GLU A 180 16.69 4.23 9.26
CA GLU A 180 16.90 5.19 10.35
C GLU A 180 15.95 6.41 10.25
N GLU A 181 15.66 6.87 9.02
CA GLU A 181 14.70 7.97 8.79
C GLU A 181 13.31 7.61 9.30
N VAL A 182 12.84 6.41 8.96
CA VAL A 182 11.53 5.88 9.35
C VAL A 182 11.47 5.57 10.85
N GLU A 183 12.52 4.99 11.42
CA GLU A 183 12.59 4.69 12.85
C GLU A 183 12.64 5.96 13.69
N GLY A 184 13.39 6.98 13.24
CA GLY A 184 13.44 8.29 13.88
C GLY A 184 12.07 8.95 13.95
N ASP A 185 11.29 8.87 12.86
CA ASP A 185 9.92 9.38 12.82
C ASP A 185 9.00 8.65 13.83
N VAL A 186 9.12 7.33 13.96
CA VAL A 186 8.35 6.54 14.94
C VAL A 186 8.66 6.95 16.38
N LYS A 187 9.95 7.14 16.71
CA LYS A 187 10.38 7.58 18.05
C LYS A 187 9.76 8.92 18.43
N VAL A 188 9.76 9.89 17.50
CA VAL A 188 9.14 11.21 17.72
C VAL A 188 7.63 11.10 17.97
N VAL A 189 6.92 10.24 17.23
CA VAL A 189 5.48 10.02 17.46
C VAL A 189 5.23 9.40 18.84
N HIS A 190 6.03 8.42 19.22
CA HIS A 190 5.94 7.75 20.52
C HIS A 190 6.15 8.74 21.68
N GLU A 191 7.20 9.57 21.64
CA GLU A 191 7.45 10.61 22.64
C GLU A 191 6.28 11.60 22.75
N ARG A 192 5.72 12.03 21.63
CA ARG A 192 4.55 12.94 21.63
C ARG A 192 3.32 12.31 22.26
N LEU A 193 3.08 11.01 22.04
CA LEU A 193 1.96 10.28 22.63
C LEU A 193 2.09 10.15 24.15
N ILE A 194 3.31 9.92 24.66
CA ILE A 194 3.58 9.93 26.11
C ILE A 194 3.18 11.27 26.73
N HIS A 195 3.58 12.39 26.10
CA HIS A 195 3.22 13.72 26.59
C HIS A 195 1.71 14.01 26.51
N ALA A 196 1.04 13.56 25.44
CA ALA A 196 -0.39 13.78 25.24
C ALA A 196 -1.29 13.01 26.23
N ASN A 197 -0.80 11.90 26.77
CA ASN A 197 -1.51 11.09 27.76
C ASN A 197 -1.83 11.86 29.07
N GLY A 198 -1.14 12.97 29.34
CA GLY A 198 -1.34 13.83 30.51
C GLY A 198 -2.35 14.98 30.35
N ILE A 199 -3.10 15.05 29.24
CA ILE A 199 -4.00 16.18 28.92
C ILE A 199 -5.47 15.84 29.30
N ASP A 200 -6.17 16.78 29.95
CA ASP A 200 -7.58 16.68 30.36
C ASP A 200 -8.59 16.93 29.21
N ASP A 201 -8.48 16.18 28.12
CA ASP A 201 -9.52 16.12 27.07
C ASP A 201 -9.85 14.65 26.81
N PHE A 202 -11.12 14.25 27.02
CA PHE A 202 -11.52 12.84 26.95
C PHE A 202 -11.32 12.22 25.56
N GLU A 203 -11.66 12.91 24.46
CA GLU A 203 -11.48 12.37 23.11
C GLU A 203 -9.99 12.30 22.75
N TYR A 204 -9.26 13.37 23.05
CA TYR A 204 -7.85 13.49 22.71
C TYR A 204 -6.96 12.56 23.54
N CYS A 205 -7.18 12.51 24.86
CA CYS A 205 -6.48 11.63 25.79
C CYS A 205 -6.85 10.17 25.56
N GLY A 206 -8.14 9.86 25.31
CA GLY A 206 -8.58 8.51 24.99
C GLY A 206 -7.90 7.96 23.74
N LEU A 207 -7.75 8.81 22.71
CA LEU A 207 -7.09 8.41 21.47
C LEU A 207 -5.58 8.28 21.63
N ALA A 208 -4.93 9.21 22.32
CA ALA A 208 -3.50 9.13 22.61
C ALA A 208 -3.15 7.86 23.40
N LYS A 209 -3.97 7.51 24.41
CA LYS A 209 -3.83 6.26 25.18
C LYS A 209 -3.96 5.02 24.31
N HIS A 210 -4.97 4.97 23.44
CA HIS A 210 -5.15 3.84 22.52
C HIS A 210 -3.96 3.68 21.58
N LEU A 211 -3.47 4.78 21.00
CA LEU A 211 -2.34 4.76 20.09
C LEU A 211 -1.03 4.38 20.78
N LEU A 212 -0.81 4.86 22.00
CA LEU A 212 0.35 4.50 22.81
C LEU A 212 0.33 3.00 23.13
N LYS A 213 -0.80 2.50 23.63
CA LYS A 213 -0.99 1.07 23.89
C LYS A 213 -0.81 0.23 22.62
N ARG A 214 -1.35 0.67 21.49
CA ARG A 214 -1.18 -0.04 20.21
C ARG A 214 0.27 -0.06 19.75
N LEU A 215 1.03 1.01 19.95
CA LEU A 215 2.47 1.03 19.67
C LEU A 215 3.24 0.09 20.60
N GLU A 216 2.90 0.09 21.90
CA GLU A 216 3.47 -0.83 22.89
C GLU A 216 3.15 -2.29 22.55
N ASP A 217 1.89 -2.62 22.24
CA ASP A 217 1.43 -3.95 21.84
C ASP A 217 2.13 -4.43 20.55
N LEU A 218 2.34 -3.55 19.55
CA LEU A 218 3.10 -3.86 18.33
C LEU A 218 4.59 -4.15 18.63
N LEU A 219 5.12 -3.64 19.74
CA LEU A 219 6.48 -3.88 20.22
C LEU A 219 6.58 -5.11 21.16
N TYR A 220 5.45 -5.64 21.66
CA TYR A 220 5.35 -6.67 22.72
C TYR A 220 4.42 -7.84 22.37
N ILE A 221 4.32 -8.26 21.11
CA ILE A 221 3.56 -9.49 20.79
C ILE A 221 4.37 -10.69 21.28
N ASP A 222 4.20 -11.08 22.53
CA ASP A 222 4.56 -12.40 23.06
C ASP A 222 3.50 -13.42 22.62
N ASP A 223 3.90 -14.71 22.58
CA ASP A 223 3.11 -15.92 22.30
C ASP A 223 1.93 -16.17 23.27
N GLU A 224 1.13 -15.16 23.60
CA GLU A 224 -0.17 -15.39 24.25
C GLU A 224 -1.22 -15.75 23.20
N GLU A 225 -2.02 -16.78 23.50
CA GLU A 225 -3.27 -16.99 22.79
C GLU A 225 -4.04 -15.66 22.74
N LEU A 226 -4.50 -15.28 21.54
CA LEU A 226 -5.35 -14.11 21.23
C LEU A 226 -6.70 -14.04 21.98
N ASP A 227 -6.82 -14.77 23.08
CA ASP A 227 -7.92 -14.77 24.03
C ASP A 227 -7.95 -13.48 24.87
N ASP A 228 -6.80 -12.79 25.03
CA ASP A 228 -6.66 -11.55 25.81
C ASP A 228 -6.24 -10.33 24.95
N LEU A 229 -6.81 -10.18 23.74
CA LEU A 229 -7.03 -8.80 23.27
C LEU A 229 -7.84 -8.13 24.38
N ASN A 230 -7.23 -7.22 25.14
CA ASN A 230 -7.91 -6.35 26.10
C ASN A 230 -8.83 -5.41 25.31
N LEU A 231 -9.90 -6.00 24.74
CA LEU A 231 -10.94 -5.38 23.95
C LEU A 231 -11.55 -4.34 24.86
N SER A 232 -11.32 -3.07 24.54
CA SER A 232 -11.87 -1.96 25.31
C SER A 232 -13.37 -2.17 25.49
N SER A 233 -13.85 -2.19 26.72
CA SER A 233 -15.28 -2.32 27.03
C SER A 233 -16.03 -0.99 26.94
N ASN A 234 -15.34 0.11 26.56
CA ASN A 234 -15.91 1.45 26.61
C ASN A 234 -16.67 1.83 25.33
N ILE A 235 -17.92 1.36 25.26
CA ILE A 235 -18.87 1.64 24.17
C ILE A 235 -19.25 3.14 24.11
N GLU A 236 -19.07 3.91 25.18
CA GLU A 236 -19.42 5.35 25.22
C GLU A 236 -18.60 6.18 24.22
N SER A 237 -17.47 5.62 23.75
CA SER A 237 -16.65 6.22 22.70
C SER A 237 -17.24 6.11 21.28
N LEU A 238 -18.32 5.34 21.10
CA LEU A 238 -18.94 5.06 19.80
C LEU A 238 -20.20 5.88 19.56
N GLN A 239 -20.25 6.55 18.40
CA GLN A 239 -21.44 7.23 17.91
C GLN A 239 -21.81 6.66 16.54
N PHE A 240 -22.88 5.86 16.49
CA PHE A 240 -23.43 5.34 15.25
C PHE A 240 -24.16 6.45 14.49
N ILE A 241 -23.84 6.65 13.21
CA ILE A 241 -24.46 7.66 12.35
C ILE A 241 -25.50 6.99 11.45
N ASN A 242 -25.05 6.20 10.48
CA ASN A 242 -25.91 5.57 9.47
C ASN A 242 -25.53 4.10 9.29
N ARG A 243 -26.52 3.25 8.99
CA ARG A 243 -26.24 1.88 8.56
C ARG A 243 -25.82 1.90 7.09
N ILE A 244 -24.62 1.40 6.79
CA ILE A 244 -24.05 1.34 5.43
C ILE A 244 -24.49 0.06 4.74
N SER A 245 -24.35 -1.08 5.41
CA SER A 245 -24.61 -2.38 4.81
C SER A 245 -24.93 -3.47 5.84
N GLU A 246 -25.42 -4.60 5.34
CA GLU A 246 -25.67 -5.83 6.10
C GLU A 246 -25.07 -7.00 5.33
N GLY A 247 -24.19 -7.76 5.99
CA GLY A 247 -23.51 -8.92 5.42
C GLY A 247 -23.74 -10.18 6.26
N SER A 248 -23.10 -11.28 5.85
CA SER A 248 -23.25 -12.59 6.49
C SER A 248 -22.83 -12.64 7.97
N PHE A 249 -21.89 -11.77 8.36
CA PHE A 249 -21.33 -11.76 9.71
C PHE A 249 -21.85 -10.63 10.59
N GLY A 250 -22.65 -9.71 10.04
CA GLY A 250 -23.14 -8.55 10.77
C GLY A 250 -23.37 -7.32 9.90
N ALA A 251 -23.67 -6.22 10.57
CA ALA A 251 -23.99 -4.95 9.95
C ALA A 251 -22.81 -3.98 10.01
N VAL A 252 -22.63 -3.17 8.98
CA VAL A 252 -21.61 -2.12 8.95
C VAL A 252 -22.29 -0.76 9.06
N TYR A 253 -21.74 0.11 9.90
CA TYR A 253 -22.25 1.45 10.16
C TYR A 253 -21.17 2.49 9.87
N GLU A 254 -21.59 3.62 9.32
CA GLU A 254 -20.86 4.87 9.39
C GLU A 254 -20.94 5.35 10.84
N SER A 255 -19.81 5.68 11.45
CA SER A 255 -19.75 6.00 12.88
C SER A 255 -18.61 6.96 13.19
N LYS A 256 -18.66 7.58 14.37
CA LYS A 256 -17.51 8.25 14.97
C LYS A 256 -17.01 7.44 16.15
N TRP A 257 -15.71 7.23 16.22
CA TRP A 257 -15.01 6.67 17.37
C TRP A 257 -14.00 7.70 17.86
N LEU A 258 -14.15 8.20 19.09
CA LEU A 258 -13.32 9.29 19.64
C LEU A 258 -13.23 10.49 18.67
N GLY A 259 -14.36 10.82 18.05
CA GLY A 259 -14.47 11.89 17.06
C GLY A 259 -13.77 11.62 15.71
N VAL A 260 -13.26 10.41 15.46
CA VAL A 260 -12.72 9.96 14.17
C VAL A 260 -13.83 9.28 13.36
N LEU A 261 -14.10 9.78 12.16
CA LEU A 261 -15.06 9.16 11.24
C LEU A 261 -14.51 7.80 10.74
N CYS A 262 -15.32 6.75 10.88
CA CYS A 262 -14.91 5.37 10.63
C CYS A 262 -16.09 4.50 10.19
N ALA A 263 -15.78 3.32 9.68
CA ALA A 263 -16.74 2.24 9.48
C ALA A 263 -16.66 1.27 10.67
N ILE A 264 -17.81 0.92 11.27
CA ILE A 264 -17.89 -0.06 12.37
C ILE A 264 -18.68 -1.27 11.92
N LYS A 265 -18.02 -2.42 11.84
CA LYS A 265 -18.65 -3.74 11.62
C LYS A 265 -19.11 -4.27 12.98
N LYS A 266 -20.43 -4.32 13.20
CA LYS A 266 -21.09 -4.90 14.38
C LYS A 266 -21.46 -6.35 14.09
N MET A 267 -20.91 -7.28 14.85
CA MET A 267 -21.07 -8.73 14.69
C MET A 267 -21.67 -9.35 15.96
N ASP A 268 -22.46 -10.40 15.80
CA ASP A 268 -22.93 -11.22 16.92
C ASP A 268 -21.76 -12.01 17.54
N VAL A 269 -21.73 -12.17 18.87
CA VAL A 269 -20.70 -12.99 19.55
C VAL A 269 -20.69 -14.45 19.08
N ALA A 270 -21.78 -14.96 18.51
CA ALA A 270 -21.78 -16.25 17.82
C ALA A 270 -20.69 -16.38 16.73
N PHE A 271 -20.24 -15.26 16.15
CA PHE A 271 -19.17 -15.20 15.14
C PHE A 271 -17.77 -14.94 15.70
N ASN A 272 -17.55 -15.11 17.02
CA ASN A 272 -16.27 -14.81 17.68
C ASN A 272 -15.04 -15.46 17.01
N LYS A 273 -15.18 -16.67 16.47
CA LYS A 273 -14.09 -17.35 15.72
C LYS A 273 -13.66 -16.56 14.48
N PHE A 274 -14.61 -16.07 13.69
CA PHE A 274 -14.33 -15.26 12.49
C PHE A 274 -13.82 -13.87 12.87
N PHE A 275 -14.40 -13.28 13.92
CA PHE A 275 -13.96 -12.00 14.47
C PHE A 275 -12.50 -12.04 14.92
N LYS A 276 -12.11 -12.99 15.78
CA LYS A 276 -10.72 -13.13 16.26
C LYS A 276 -9.75 -13.25 15.10
N ARG A 277 -10.08 -14.07 14.11
CA ARG A 277 -9.26 -14.24 12.91
C ARG A 277 -9.13 -12.94 12.11
N GLU A 278 -10.24 -12.26 11.85
CA GLU A 278 -10.25 -10.99 11.10
C GLU A 278 -9.43 -9.92 11.82
N VAL A 279 -9.62 -9.75 13.13
CA VAL A 279 -8.86 -8.80 13.95
C VAL A 279 -7.37 -9.14 14.00
N THR A 280 -7.01 -10.41 14.16
CA THR A 280 -5.61 -10.87 14.17
C THR A 280 -4.90 -10.49 12.87
N ILE A 281 -5.56 -10.73 11.74
CA ILE A 281 -5.01 -10.40 10.42
C ILE A 281 -4.92 -8.87 10.30
N LEU A 282 -6.04 -8.16 10.46
CA LEU A 282 -6.13 -6.72 10.30
C LEU A 282 -5.16 -5.93 11.19
N ALA A 283 -4.92 -6.38 12.42
CA ALA A 283 -4.00 -5.75 13.35
C ALA A 283 -2.54 -5.77 12.84
N ASN A 284 -2.18 -6.79 12.06
CA ASN A 284 -0.82 -7.04 11.56
C ASN A 284 -0.60 -6.58 10.11
N LEU A 285 -1.64 -6.10 9.41
CA LEU A 285 -1.54 -5.65 8.02
C LEU A 285 -1.21 -4.15 7.94
N CYS A 286 -0.27 -3.80 7.06
CA CYS A 286 0.12 -2.41 6.80
C CYS A 286 0.39 -2.22 5.30
N HIS A 287 -0.65 -1.89 4.52
CA HIS A 287 -0.53 -1.67 3.08
C HIS A 287 -1.61 -0.72 2.54
N PRO A 288 -1.30 0.22 1.62
CA PRO A 288 -2.27 1.21 1.13
C PRO A 288 -3.48 0.61 0.41
N ASN A 289 -3.34 -0.57 -0.20
CA ASN A 289 -4.43 -1.28 -0.87
C ASN A 289 -5.15 -2.32 0.00
N LEU A 290 -4.94 -2.29 1.31
CA LEU A 290 -5.71 -3.04 2.30
C LEU A 290 -6.43 -2.04 3.22
N ILE A 291 -7.54 -2.46 3.81
CA ILE A 291 -8.31 -1.60 4.71
C ILE A 291 -7.54 -1.28 5.98
N THR A 292 -7.58 -0.02 6.40
CA THR A 292 -6.90 0.39 7.63
C THR A 292 -7.74 0.01 8.84
N TYR A 293 -7.14 -0.76 9.75
CA TYR A 293 -7.75 -1.15 11.01
C TYR A 293 -7.43 -0.17 12.13
N TYR A 294 -8.44 0.20 12.92
CA TYR A 294 -8.30 1.15 14.02
C TYR A 294 -8.34 0.44 15.38
N PHE A 295 -9.41 -0.32 15.63
CA PHE A 295 -9.64 -0.99 16.92
C PHE A 295 -10.62 -2.17 16.78
N ALA A 296 -10.64 -3.01 17.80
CA ALA A 296 -11.66 -4.02 18.02
C ALA A 296 -12.17 -3.90 19.46
N MET A 297 -13.46 -4.15 19.67
CA MET A 297 -14.06 -4.15 21.01
C MET A 297 -15.16 -5.20 21.16
N LYS A 298 -15.44 -5.56 22.41
CA LYS A 298 -16.62 -6.33 22.80
C LYS A 298 -17.50 -5.43 23.66
N GLY A 299 -18.78 -5.34 23.32
CA GLY A 299 -19.73 -4.48 24.00
C GLY A 299 -21.05 -5.17 24.32
N HIS A 300 -21.72 -4.70 25.36
CA HIS A 300 -23.08 -5.09 25.73
C HIS A 300 -24.06 -4.04 25.19
N ALA A 301 -25.01 -4.45 24.34
CA ALA A 301 -26.11 -3.56 23.99
C ALA A 301 -27.26 -3.76 24.98
N ASN A 302 -27.73 -2.66 25.58
CA ASN A 302 -29.07 -2.62 26.15
C ASN A 302 -30.00 -2.24 24.99
N GLU A 303 -30.82 -3.16 24.50
CA GLU A 303 -31.90 -2.79 23.57
C GLU A 303 -32.94 -1.99 24.35
N SER A 304 -32.75 -0.67 24.45
CA SER A 304 -33.78 0.26 24.92
C SER A 304 -34.73 0.54 23.75
N GLY A 305 -35.55 -0.47 23.42
CA GLY A 305 -36.67 -0.38 22.49
C GLY A 305 -37.91 -0.92 23.20
N GLU A 306 -38.87 -0.03 23.42
CA GLU A 306 -40.16 -0.22 24.10
C GLU A 306 -40.78 -1.63 24.03
N SER A 307 -40.69 -2.39 25.12
CA SER A 307 -41.77 -3.21 25.72
C SER A 307 -41.20 -4.01 26.90
N PHE A 308 -42.01 -4.19 27.93
CA PHE A 308 -41.69 -4.88 29.19
C PHE A 308 -41.51 -6.41 29.01
N GLU A 309 -40.65 -6.85 28.10
CA GLU A 309 -40.21 -8.25 28.00
C GLU A 309 -38.69 -8.33 28.20
N LEU A 310 -38.29 -9.35 28.97
CA LEU A 310 -36.93 -9.72 29.38
C LEU A 310 -35.81 -9.10 28.50
N VAL A 311 -35.08 -8.12 29.04
CA VAL A 311 -33.88 -7.57 28.41
C VAL A 311 -32.84 -8.69 28.28
N VAL A 312 -32.83 -9.37 27.14
CA VAL A 312 -31.75 -10.29 26.79
C VAL A 312 -30.54 -9.43 26.50
N LYS A 313 -29.62 -9.32 27.47
CA LYS A 313 -28.30 -8.73 27.22
C LYS A 313 -27.65 -9.52 26.09
N LYS A 314 -27.57 -8.89 24.92
CA LYS A 314 -26.92 -9.48 23.76
C LYS A 314 -25.56 -8.84 23.59
N ASP A 315 -24.53 -9.66 23.72
CA ASP A 315 -23.16 -9.24 23.50
C ASP A 315 -22.91 -9.08 21.99
N TYR A 316 -22.18 -8.04 21.63
CA TYR A 316 -21.74 -7.77 20.27
C TYR A 316 -20.23 -7.54 20.23
N LEU A 317 -19.66 -7.86 19.08
CA LEU A 317 -18.27 -7.61 18.72
C LEU A 317 -18.24 -6.49 17.69
N TYR A 318 -17.26 -5.59 17.79
CA TYR A 318 -17.14 -4.44 16.90
C TYR A 318 -15.72 -4.34 16.35
N ILE A 319 -15.60 -4.11 15.05
CA ILE A 319 -14.34 -3.80 14.36
C ILE A 319 -14.46 -2.40 13.77
N GLY A 320 -13.59 -1.49 14.20
CA GLY A 320 -13.47 -0.14 13.66
C GLY A 320 -12.39 -0.05 12.59
N MET A 321 -12.76 0.50 11.43
CA MET A 321 -11.93 0.57 10.24
C MET A 321 -12.08 1.91 9.52
N GLU A 322 -11.21 2.16 8.55
CA GLU A 322 -11.34 3.27 7.61
C GLU A 322 -12.68 3.25 6.87
N LEU A 323 -13.29 4.43 6.73
CA LEU A 323 -14.53 4.60 5.98
C LEU A 323 -14.23 4.82 4.50
N MET A 324 -14.90 4.07 3.63
CA MET A 324 -14.82 4.20 2.18
C MET A 324 -16.18 4.52 1.57
N GLN A 325 -16.20 5.11 0.38
CA GLN A 325 -17.40 5.60 -0.31
C GLN A 325 -18.33 4.47 -0.73
N THR A 326 -17.79 3.43 -1.38
CA THR A 326 -18.59 2.31 -1.90
C THR A 326 -17.73 1.06 -2.13
N ASN A 327 -18.36 -0.06 -2.50
CA ASN A 327 -17.66 -1.25 -2.97
C ASN A 327 -17.57 -1.28 -4.51
N LEU A 328 -16.69 -2.11 -5.04
CA LEU A 328 -16.42 -2.20 -6.47
C LEU A 328 -17.64 -2.73 -7.24
N ASN A 329 -18.47 -3.59 -6.66
CA ASN A 329 -19.69 -4.06 -7.32
C ASN A 329 -20.63 -2.90 -7.62
N ASP A 330 -20.98 -2.13 -6.59
CA ASP A 330 -21.90 -1.01 -6.69
C ASP A 330 -21.33 0.11 -7.58
N MET A 331 -20.02 0.34 -7.52
CA MET A 331 -19.35 1.26 -8.44
C MET A 331 -19.53 0.82 -9.90
N LEU A 332 -19.34 -0.47 -10.22
CA LEU A 332 -19.44 -0.98 -11.59
C LEU A 332 -20.89 -0.95 -12.12
N GLU A 333 -21.88 -1.17 -11.26
CA GLU A 333 -23.31 -1.12 -11.63
C GLU A 333 -23.78 0.31 -11.89
N ASN A 334 -23.30 1.28 -11.11
CA ASN A 334 -23.73 2.67 -11.22
C ASN A 334 -22.96 3.48 -12.28
N THR A 335 -21.80 2.99 -12.74
CA THR A 335 -20.96 3.73 -13.68
C THR A 335 -21.19 3.31 -15.12
N LYS A 336 -21.75 4.20 -15.94
CA LYS A 336 -22.06 3.91 -17.36
C LYS A 336 -20.79 3.78 -18.21
N GLN A 337 -19.87 4.73 -18.14
CA GLN A 337 -18.68 4.79 -18.98
C GLN A 337 -17.44 5.02 -18.13
N THR A 338 -16.44 4.17 -18.29
CA THR A 338 -15.17 4.22 -17.55
C THR A 338 -14.01 4.11 -18.53
N SER A 339 -12.97 4.91 -18.30
CA SER A 339 -11.73 4.81 -19.07
C SER A 339 -11.06 3.46 -18.81
N TYR A 340 -10.48 2.87 -19.85
CA TYR A 340 -9.76 1.60 -19.71
C TYR A 340 -8.56 1.70 -18.76
N VAL A 341 -7.86 2.84 -18.79
CA VAL A 341 -6.71 3.13 -17.91
C VAL A 341 -7.14 3.14 -16.45
N PHE A 342 -8.32 3.68 -16.14
CA PHE A 342 -8.89 3.69 -14.80
C PHE A 342 -9.19 2.27 -14.30
N LEU A 343 -9.72 1.40 -15.17
CA LEU A 343 -9.98 0.00 -14.82
C LEU A 343 -8.68 -0.78 -14.58
N ILE A 344 -7.65 -0.56 -15.40
CA ILE A 344 -6.32 -1.16 -15.20
C ILE A 344 -5.72 -0.71 -13.86
N ASP A 345 -5.86 0.57 -13.52
CA ASP A 345 -5.37 1.09 -12.25
C ASP A 345 -6.05 0.41 -11.05
N ILE A 346 -7.37 0.19 -11.12
CA ILE A 346 -8.10 -0.59 -10.11
C ILE A 346 -7.57 -2.03 -10.02
N ILE A 347 -7.44 -2.72 -11.16
CA ILE A 347 -6.92 -4.10 -11.24
C ILE A 347 -5.51 -4.17 -10.62
N TYR A 348 -4.66 -3.20 -10.93
CA TYR A 348 -3.30 -3.14 -10.42
C TYR A 348 -3.27 -2.93 -8.90
N GLN A 349 -4.08 -2.02 -8.37
CA GLN A 349 -4.18 -1.79 -6.93
C GLN A 349 -4.67 -3.03 -6.17
N ILE A 350 -5.64 -3.78 -6.72
CA ILE A 350 -6.10 -5.07 -6.14
C ILE A 350 -4.93 -6.06 -6.11
N ALA A 351 -4.21 -6.20 -7.24
CA ALA A 351 -3.08 -7.12 -7.34
C ALA A 351 -1.96 -6.78 -6.32
N LYS A 352 -1.68 -5.49 -6.09
CA LYS A 352 -0.70 -5.05 -5.07
C LYS A 352 -1.11 -5.45 -3.67
N GLY A 353 -2.38 -5.22 -3.29
CA GLY A 353 -2.91 -5.64 -1.99
C GLY A 353 -2.82 -7.16 -1.78
N MET A 354 -3.19 -7.94 -2.80
CA MET A 354 -3.10 -9.40 -2.75
C MET A 354 -1.66 -9.92 -2.74
N CYS A 355 -0.74 -9.26 -3.46
CA CYS A 355 0.68 -9.56 -3.41
C CYS A 355 1.23 -9.42 -1.98
N TYR A 356 0.86 -8.35 -1.29
CA TYR A 356 1.25 -8.12 0.10
C TYR A 356 0.71 -9.22 1.03
N LEU A 357 -0.58 -9.59 0.90
CA LEU A 357 -1.16 -10.66 1.71
C LEU A 357 -0.43 -12.00 1.53
N HIS A 358 -0.13 -12.37 0.28
CA HIS A 358 0.58 -13.62 0.00
C HIS A 358 2.03 -13.58 0.52
N ASP A 359 2.71 -12.44 0.40
CA ASP A 359 4.04 -12.22 1.00
C ASP A 359 4.00 -12.33 2.54
N MET A 360 2.86 -12.00 3.17
CA MET A 360 2.59 -12.19 4.61
C MET A 360 2.11 -13.60 4.97
N HIS A 361 2.15 -14.56 4.02
CA HIS A 361 1.67 -15.93 4.21
C HIS A 361 0.15 -16.04 4.51
N ILE A 362 -0.65 -15.10 4.01
CA ILE A 362 -2.10 -15.04 4.22
C ILE A 362 -2.83 -15.22 2.89
N ALA A 363 -3.70 -16.22 2.81
CA ALA A 363 -4.63 -16.40 1.70
C ALA A 363 -5.99 -15.78 2.04
N HIS A 364 -6.54 -14.98 1.13
CA HIS A 364 -7.76 -14.21 1.35
C HIS A 364 -9.01 -15.11 1.37
N ARG A 365 -9.14 -15.99 0.37
CA ARG A 365 -10.20 -17.01 0.16
C ARG A 365 -11.60 -16.50 -0.24
N ASP A 366 -11.87 -15.20 -0.19
CA ASP A 366 -13.16 -14.64 -0.65
C ASP A 366 -13.00 -13.34 -1.44
N LEU A 367 -12.06 -13.32 -2.38
CA LEU A 367 -11.82 -12.15 -3.21
C LEU A 367 -12.94 -11.98 -4.23
N LYS A 368 -13.72 -10.91 -4.09
CA LYS A 368 -14.87 -10.57 -4.95
C LYS A 368 -15.13 -9.06 -4.95
N PRO A 369 -15.90 -8.51 -5.90
CA PRO A 369 -16.13 -7.06 -6.00
C PRO A 369 -16.75 -6.43 -4.75
N GLN A 370 -17.60 -7.15 -4.01
CA GLN A 370 -18.19 -6.67 -2.76
C GLN A 370 -17.15 -6.52 -1.63
N ASN A 371 -16.04 -7.27 -1.69
CA ASN A 371 -14.95 -7.23 -0.73
C ASN A 371 -13.79 -6.31 -1.18
N ILE A 372 -14.05 -5.44 -2.16
CA ILE A 372 -13.10 -4.44 -2.65
C ILE A 372 -13.79 -3.08 -2.51
N LEU A 373 -13.30 -2.25 -1.61
CA LEU A 373 -13.80 -0.89 -1.39
C LEU A 373 -13.06 0.11 -2.29
N VAL A 374 -13.79 1.13 -2.75
CA VAL A 374 -13.28 2.13 -3.69
C VAL A 374 -13.71 3.54 -3.28
N ASN A 375 -12.75 4.47 -3.32
CA ASN A 375 -13.03 5.91 -3.34
C ASN A 375 -12.66 6.44 -4.73
N VAL A 376 -13.62 7.00 -5.46
CA VAL A 376 -13.37 7.58 -6.78
C VAL A 376 -13.07 9.07 -6.61
N ILE A 377 -11.94 9.49 -7.16
CA ILE A 377 -11.46 10.86 -7.13
C ILE A 377 -11.41 11.37 -8.56
N GLU A 378 -12.03 12.52 -8.79
CA GLU A 378 -12.02 13.18 -10.09
C GLU A 378 -11.06 14.36 -10.08
N ILE A 379 -10.11 14.38 -11.01
CA ILE A 379 -9.13 15.45 -11.16
C ILE A 379 -9.30 16.06 -12.54
N LYS A 380 -9.34 17.39 -12.60
CA LYS A 380 -9.39 18.13 -13.85
C LYS A 380 -7.97 18.44 -14.31
N VAL A 381 -7.56 17.87 -15.44
CA VAL A 381 -6.22 18.06 -16.01
C VAL A 381 -6.38 18.45 -17.48
N MET A 382 -5.79 19.56 -17.91
CA MET A 382 -5.84 20.08 -19.29
C MET A 382 -7.26 20.14 -19.87
N ASN A 383 -8.22 20.66 -19.10
CA ASN A 383 -9.64 20.77 -19.48
C ASN A 383 -10.37 19.43 -19.72
N LYS A 384 -9.92 18.30 -19.16
CA LYS A 384 -10.75 17.09 -19.03
C LYS A 384 -10.72 16.56 -17.61
N VAL A 385 -11.83 15.96 -17.21
CA VAL A 385 -11.94 15.22 -15.96
C VAL A 385 -11.35 13.82 -16.17
N ILE A 386 -10.45 13.43 -15.28
CA ILE A 386 -9.84 12.11 -15.23
C ILE A 386 -10.16 11.51 -13.87
N GLN A 387 -10.59 10.24 -13.90
CA GLN A 387 -10.94 9.48 -12.71
C GLN A 387 -9.74 8.68 -12.23
N HIS A 388 -9.54 8.70 -10.91
CA HIS A 388 -8.63 7.82 -10.20
C HIS A 388 -9.35 7.14 -9.05
N ALA A 389 -8.88 5.97 -8.64
CA ALA A 389 -9.45 5.22 -7.52
C ALA A 389 -8.44 5.09 -6.39
N ILE A 390 -8.92 5.05 -5.16
CA ILE A 390 -8.22 4.45 -4.03
C ILE A 390 -8.93 3.12 -3.75
N VAL A 391 -8.21 2.02 -3.89
CA VAL A 391 -8.79 0.66 -3.77
C VAL A 391 -8.26 -0.03 -2.53
N LYS A 392 -9.16 -0.64 -1.75
CA LYS A 392 -8.84 -1.37 -0.51
C LYS A 392 -9.55 -2.72 -0.46
N VAL A 393 -8.79 -3.79 -0.26
CA VAL A 393 -9.35 -5.14 -0.02
C VAL A 393 -9.76 -5.26 1.46
N ILE A 394 -10.91 -5.88 1.70
CA ILE A 394 -11.54 -6.08 3.02
C ILE A 394 -11.96 -7.55 3.24
N ASP A 395 -12.43 -7.83 4.46
CA ASP A 395 -13.13 -9.05 4.89
C ASP A 395 -12.25 -10.31 5.00
N PHE A 396 -11.47 -10.36 6.08
CA PHE A 396 -10.51 -11.43 6.37
C PHE A 396 -11.07 -12.54 7.28
N GLY A 397 -12.38 -12.52 7.56
CA GLY A 397 -13.00 -13.45 8.51
C GLY A 397 -12.79 -14.92 8.15
N ILE A 398 -12.72 -15.24 6.86
CA ILE A 398 -12.52 -16.60 6.34
C ILE A 398 -11.14 -16.86 5.74
N SER A 399 -10.22 -15.90 5.88
CA SER A 399 -8.84 -16.04 5.41
C SER A 399 -8.10 -17.18 6.11
N LYS A 400 -6.95 -17.57 5.56
CA LYS A 400 -6.07 -18.60 6.14
C LYS A 400 -4.68 -18.01 6.31
N ILE A 401 -4.14 -18.15 7.51
CA ILE A 401 -2.79 -17.69 7.89
C ILE A 401 -1.79 -18.86 7.81
N GLU A 402 -0.49 -18.54 7.88
CA GLU A 402 0.63 -19.50 7.88
C GLU A 402 0.68 -20.42 6.64
N VAL A 403 0.15 -19.95 5.52
CA VAL A 403 0.09 -20.75 4.29
C VAL A 403 1.51 -21.02 3.79
N GLY A 404 1.82 -22.31 3.62
CA GLY A 404 3.14 -22.80 3.23
C GLY A 404 4.09 -23.11 4.39
N SER A 405 3.80 -22.61 5.60
CA SER A 405 4.55 -22.94 6.83
C SER A 405 3.84 -24.02 7.65
N ASN A 406 2.51 -24.04 7.62
CA ASN A 406 1.70 -25.00 8.34
C ASN A 406 1.03 -26.00 7.36
N PRO A 407 1.36 -27.31 7.42
CA PRO A 407 0.77 -28.33 6.54
C PRO A 407 -0.76 -28.40 6.65
N GLU A 408 -1.33 -28.05 7.80
CA GLU A 408 -2.78 -28.05 8.02
C GLU A 408 -3.52 -27.02 7.16
N THR A 409 -2.82 -26.05 6.59
CA THR A 409 -3.41 -25.04 5.70
C THR A 409 -3.87 -25.58 4.36
N THR A 410 -3.40 -26.78 4.00
CA THR A 410 -3.74 -27.47 2.75
C THR A 410 -4.80 -28.57 2.94
N LYS A 411 -5.23 -28.82 4.20
CA LYS A 411 -6.27 -29.81 4.52
C LYS A 411 -7.64 -29.35 4.01
N ASN A 412 -8.46 -30.32 3.62
CA ASN A 412 -9.84 -30.10 3.20
C ASN A 412 -10.65 -29.40 4.30
N GLU A 413 -11.03 -28.15 4.06
CA GLU A 413 -12.04 -27.43 4.82
C GLU A 413 -13.31 -27.27 3.98
N VAL A 414 -14.44 -26.99 4.65
CA VAL A 414 -15.68 -26.58 3.99
C VAL A 414 -15.38 -25.44 3.02
N PRO A 415 -15.89 -25.48 1.77
CA PRO A 415 -15.70 -24.38 0.85
C PRO A 415 -16.34 -23.11 1.44
N TYR A 416 -15.53 -22.07 1.62
CA TYR A 416 -15.98 -20.76 2.07
C TYR A 416 -15.83 -19.76 0.92
N GLY A 417 -16.73 -18.79 0.85
CA GLY A 417 -16.73 -17.68 -0.10
C GLY A 417 -17.92 -17.67 -1.06
N THR A 418 -17.89 -16.77 -2.04
CA THR A 418 -18.94 -16.68 -3.07
C THR A 418 -18.67 -17.60 -4.26
N VAL A 419 -19.55 -18.59 -4.48
CA VAL A 419 -19.39 -19.71 -5.43
C VAL A 419 -18.87 -19.30 -6.81
N ALA A 420 -19.42 -18.22 -7.40
CA ALA A 420 -19.06 -17.80 -8.76
C ALA A 420 -17.60 -17.31 -8.91
N TYR A 421 -16.92 -17.01 -7.80
CA TYR A 421 -15.52 -16.55 -7.76
C TYR A 421 -14.56 -17.64 -7.28
N MET A 422 -15.06 -18.81 -6.87
CA MET A 422 -14.22 -19.89 -6.36
C MET A 422 -13.48 -20.62 -7.48
N ALA A 423 -12.25 -21.02 -7.19
CA ALA A 423 -11.45 -21.86 -8.07
C ALA A 423 -12.01 -23.30 -8.15
N PRO A 424 -11.84 -24.01 -9.28
CA PRO A 424 -12.37 -25.37 -9.45
C PRO A 424 -11.90 -26.35 -8.39
N GLU A 425 -10.64 -26.28 -7.95
CA GLU A 425 -10.11 -27.13 -6.88
C GLU A 425 -10.76 -26.87 -5.52
N VAL A 426 -11.21 -25.65 -5.25
CA VAL A 426 -11.98 -25.29 -4.03
C VAL A 426 -13.42 -25.77 -4.14
N LEU A 427 -14.01 -25.70 -5.33
CA LEU A 427 -15.34 -26.27 -5.59
C LEU A 427 -15.34 -27.80 -5.40
N LYS A 428 -14.27 -28.47 -5.85
CA LYS A 428 -14.08 -29.93 -5.74
C LYS A 428 -13.84 -30.43 -4.32
N SER A 429 -13.19 -29.64 -3.46
CA SER A 429 -12.87 -30.08 -2.08
C SER A 429 -14.12 -30.41 -1.25
N LYS A 430 -15.30 -29.96 -1.67
CA LYS A 430 -16.60 -30.36 -1.11
C LYS A 430 -16.93 -31.84 -1.36
N PHE A 431 -16.46 -32.39 -2.47
CA PHE A 431 -16.83 -33.73 -2.96
C PHE A 431 -15.66 -34.72 -2.88
N GLU A 432 -14.43 -34.23 -2.88
CA GLU A 432 -13.21 -35.04 -2.99
C GLU A 432 -12.11 -34.58 -2.03
N THR A 433 -11.25 -35.51 -1.63
CA THR A 433 -10.01 -35.21 -0.89
C THR A 433 -8.94 -34.70 -1.84
N THR A 434 -8.73 -33.39 -1.89
CA THR A 434 -7.83 -32.74 -2.86
C THR A 434 -6.97 -31.71 -2.14
N THR A 435 -5.66 -31.69 -2.41
CA THR A 435 -4.76 -30.69 -1.82
C THR A 435 -5.22 -29.29 -2.20
N MET A 436 -5.60 -28.49 -1.21
CA MET A 436 -5.99 -27.10 -1.45
C MET A 436 -4.73 -26.28 -1.75
N CYS A 437 -4.82 -25.42 -2.78
CA CYS A 437 -3.80 -24.45 -3.15
C CYS A 437 -4.33 -23.02 -2.89
N PRO A 438 -4.30 -22.52 -1.64
CA PRO A 438 -5.06 -21.33 -1.27
C PRO A 438 -4.62 -20.06 -2.01
N PHE A 439 -3.32 -19.90 -2.27
CA PHE A 439 -2.80 -18.76 -3.02
C PHE A 439 -3.22 -18.81 -4.49
N GLU A 440 -3.11 -19.97 -5.11
CA GLU A 440 -3.51 -20.18 -6.50
C GLU A 440 -5.03 -20.01 -6.66
N ALA A 441 -5.81 -20.35 -5.63
CA ALA A 441 -7.25 -20.11 -5.59
C ALA A 441 -7.57 -18.61 -5.56
N ASP A 442 -6.85 -17.80 -4.77
CA ASP A 442 -6.99 -16.34 -4.78
C ASP A 442 -6.66 -15.74 -6.16
N VAL A 443 -5.64 -16.28 -6.86
CA VAL A 443 -5.28 -15.85 -8.21
C VAL A 443 -6.42 -16.13 -9.21
N TYR A 444 -7.11 -17.26 -9.07
CA TYR A 444 -8.30 -17.55 -9.87
C TYR A 444 -9.42 -16.56 -9.56
N SER A 445 -9.72 -16.31 -8.28
CA SER A 445 -10.75 -15.33 -7.88
C SER A 445 -10.44 -13.93 -8.43
N PHE A 446 -9.16 -13.53 -8.41
CA PHE A 446 -8.70 -12.28 -9.03
C PHE A 446 -9.00 -12.23 -10.53
N ALA A 447 -8.79 -13.31 -11.27
CA ALA A 447 -9.13 -13.37 -12.70
C ALA A 447 -10.63 -13.15 -12.96
N ILE A 448 -11.48 -13.76 -12.12
CA ILE A 448 -12.94 -13.59 -12.21
C ILE A 448 -13.33 -12.15 -11.87
N VAL A 449 -12.73 -11.53 -10.85
CA VAL A 449 -12.90 -10.10 -10.54
C VAL A 449 -12.49 -9.23 -11.73
N CYS A 450 -11.33 -9.47 -12.34
CA CYS A 450 -10.90 -8.76 -13.54
C CYS A 450 -11.93 -8.89 -14.68
N SER A 451 -12.49 -10.08 -14.88
CA SER A 451 -13.52 -10.28 -15.90
C SER A 451 -14.79 -9.46 -15.63
N LYS A 452 -15.24 -9.33 -14.37
CA LYS A 452 -16.37 -8.46 -13.98
C LYS A 452 -16.02 -6.99 -14.16
N ILE A 453 -14.81 -6.56 -13.80
CA ILE A 453 -14.34 -5.18 -14.00
C ILE A 453 -14.40 -4.81 -15.49
N LEU A 454 -13.89 -5.69 -16.36
CA LEU A 454 -13.77 -5.43 -17.79
C LEU A 454 -15.09 -5.59 -18.54
N SER A 455 -15.94 -6.54 -18.17
CA SER A 455 -17.20 -6.83 -18.87
C SER A 455 -18.41 -6.13 -18.26
N LYS A 456 -18.32 -5.69 -17.00
CA LYS A 456 -19.44 -5.26 -16.13
C LYS A 456 -20.55 -6.30 -15.97
N ARG A 457 -20.33 -7.56 -16.37
CA ARG A 457 -21.29 -8.66 -16.28
C ARG A 457 -20.94 -9.60 -15.16
N ASP A 458 -21.95 -10.19 -14.54
CA ASP A 458 -21.74 -11.20 -13.53
C ASP A 458 -21.12 -12.47 -14.11
N PRO A 459 -20.16 -13.09 -13.40
CA PRO A 459 -19.56 -14.33 -13.83
C PRO A 459 -20.60 -15.45 -13.81
N PHE A 460 -20.66 -16.25 -14.88
CA PHE A 460 -21.58 -17.38 -15.03
C PHE A 460 -23.06 -17.01 -14.82
N ASP A 461 -23.47 -15.84 -15.33
CA ASP A 461 -24.80 -15.26 -15.21
C ASP A 461 -25.97 -16.28 -15.24
N GLY A 462 -26.87 -16.14 -14.27
CA GLY A 462 -28.03 -17.02 -14.06
C GLY A 462 -27.74 -18.39 -13.45
N VAL A 463 -26.50 -18.70 -13.04
CA VAL A 463 -26.14 -19.97 -12.39
C VAL A 463 -25.62 -19.74 -10.98
N TYR A 464 -26.27 -20.37 -10.00
CA TYR A 464 -25.92 -20.20 -8.58
C TYR A 464 -25.54 -21.52 -7.89
N LYS A 465 -25.81 -22.67 -8.52
CA LYS A 465 -25.48 -23.99 -7.96
C LYS A 465 -24.01 -24.30 -8.17
N MET A 466 -23.33 -24.69 -7.09
CA MET A 466 -21.91 -25.01 -7.05
C MET A 466 -21.52 -26.08 -8.08
N GLU A 467 -22.31 -27.14 -8.15
CA GLU A 467 -22.09 -28.29 -9.03
C GLU A 467 -22.23 -27.89 -10.51
N ALA A 468 -23.18 -27.02 -10.82
CA ALA A 468 -23.42 -26.54 -12.18
C ALA A 468 -22.32 -25.56 -12.65
N ILE A 469 -21.80 -24.71 -11.75
CA ILE A 469 -20.66 -23.84 -12.06
C ILE A 469 -19.40 -24.69 -12.28
N LEU A 470 -19.14 -25.66 -11.42
CA LEU A 470 -17.99 -26.57 -11.56
C LEU A 470 -18.03 -27.31 -12.91
N GLU A 471 -19.18 -27.91 -13.26
CA GLU A 471 -19.35 -28.62 -14.53
C GLU A 471 -19.05 -27.73 -15.76
N ARG A 472 -19.48 -26.46 -15.72
CA ARG A 472 -19.18 -25.48 -16.79
C ARG A 472 -17.70 -25.17 -16.87
N ILE A 473 -17.06 -24.91 -15.73
CA ILE A 473 -15.63 -24.62 -15.65
C ILE A 473 -14.80 -25.79 -16.20
N GLU A 474 -15.17 -27.03 -15.88
CA GLU A 474 -14.52 -28.25 -16.35
C GLU A 474 -14.69 -28.49 -17.85
N LYS A 475 -15.84 -28.09 -18.42
CA LYS A 475 -16.06 -28.07 -19.88
C LYS A 475 -15.30 -26.93 -20.60
N GLY A 476 -14.53 -26.13 -19.87
CA GLY A 476 -13.73 -25.03 -20.41
C GLY A 476 -14.48 -23.71 -20.53
N GLU A 477 -15.71 -23.60 -20.01
CA GLU A 477 -16.44 -22.33 -19.99
C GLU A 477 -15.73 -21.32 -19.08
N ARG A 478 -15.60 -20.08 -19.54
CA ARG A 478 -15.05 -18.94 -18.79
C ARG A 478 -15.86 -17.68 -19.08
N PRO A 479 -15.87 -16.69 -18.17
CA PRO A 479 -16.44 -15.38 -18.45
C PRO A 479 -15.87 -14.76 -19.74
N LYS A 480 -16.73 -14.10 -20.52
CA LYS A 480 -16.30 -13.47 -21.77
C LYS A 480 -15.48 -12.21 -21.47
N LEU A 481 -14.26 -12.16 -21.99
CA LEU A 481 -13.41 -10.97 -21.93
C LEU A 481 -13.62 -10.10 -23.17
N PRO A 482 -13.57 -8.77 -23.02
CA PRO A 482 -13.60 -7.85 -24.15
C PRO A 482 -12.24 -7.82 -24.88
N SER A 483 -12.21 -7.59 -26.19
CA SER A 483 -11.03 -7.72 -27.06
C SER A 483 -10.16 -6.46 -27.16
N ASN A 484 -9.95 -5.73 -26.06
CA ASN A 484 -9.38 -4.37 -26.12
C ASN A 484 -7.88 -4.30 -25.80
N CYS A 485 -7.32 -5.27 -25.06
CA CYS A 485 -5.89 -5.34 -24.75
C CYS A 485 -5.48 -6.81 -24.62
N ASN A 486 -4.76 -7.33 -25.62
CA ASN A 486 -4.41 -8.75 -25.68
C ASN A 486 -3.51 -9.16 -24.50
N GLU A 487 -2.54 -8.33 -24.11
CA GLU A 487 -1.62 -8.64 -23.02
C GLU A 487 -2.33 -8.77 -21.66
N LEU A 488 -3.35 -7.94 -21.40
CA LEU A 488 -4.17 -8.04 -20.18
C LEU A 488 -5.08 -9.26 -20.23
N ILE A 489 -5.67 -9.56 -21.39
CA ILE A 489 -6.53 -10.73 -21.60
C ILE A 489 -5.73 -12.02 -21.37
N GLU A 490 -4.53 -12.12 -21.94
CA GLU A 490 -3.60 -13.24 -21.76
C GLU A 490 -3.24 -13.42 -20.29
N LEU A 491 -2.90 -12.33 -19.59
CA LEU A 491 -2.62 -12.37 -18.16
C LEU A 491 -3.82 -12.91 -17.35
N ILE A 492 -5.03 -12.42 -17.62
CA ILE A 492 -6.25 -12.90 -16.95
C ILE A 492 -6.49 -14.38 -17.27
N GLN A 493 -6.22 -14.80 -18.50
CA GLN A 493 -6.41 -16.18 -18.92
C GLN A 493 -5.43 -17.15 -18.24
N GLU A 494 -4.20 -16.74 -18.02
CA GLU A 494 -3.22 -17.50 -17.23
C GLU A 494 -3.66 -17.62 -15.75
N CYS A 495 -4.27 -16.58 -15.19
CA CYS A 495 -4.73 -16.57 -13.80
C CYS A 495 -5.88 -17.55 -13.51
N TRP A 496 -6.68 -17.96 -14.50
CA TRP A 496 -7.80 -18.91 -14.30
C TRP A 496 -7.59 -20.29 -14.95
N MET A 497 -6.33 -20.67 -15.17
CA MET A 497 -5.96 -21.99 -15.67
C MET A 497 -6.52 -23.10 -14.75
N LEU A 498 -6.96 -24.20 -15.35
CA LEU A 498 -7.52 -25.33 -14.60
C LEU A 498 -6.51 -25.92 -13.60
N ASN A 499 -5.26 -26.10 -14.02
CA ASN A 499 -4.19 -26.50 -13.11
C ASN A 499 -3.75 -25.30 -12.25
N PRO A 500 -3.94 -25.31 -10.92
CA PRO A 500 -3.54 -24.21 -10.05
C PRO A 500 -2.05 -23.89 -10.15
N LEU A 501 -1.19 -24.89 -10.33
CA LEU A 501 0.27 -24.70 -10.40
C LEU A 501 0.75 -23.92 -11.64
N HIS A 502 -0.10 -23.78 -12.66
CA HIS A 502 0.22 -23.01 -13.86
C HIS A 502 -0.18 -21.54 -13.73
N ARG A 503 -0.89 -21.16 -12.66
CA ARG A 503 -1.31 -19.77 -12.43
C ARG A 503 -0.11 -18.94 -11.97
N PRO A 504 0.05 -17.70 -12.44
CA PRO A 504 1.16 -16.85 -12.02
C PRO A 504 0.96 -16.36 -10.58
N LYS A 505 2.07 -16.13 -9.87
CA LYS A 505 2.04 -15.48 -8.55
C LYS A 505 1.71 -13.99 -8.68
N PHE A 506 1.09 -13.39 -7.65
CA PHE A 506 0.77 -11.96 -7.66
C PHE A 506 1.97 -11.04 -7.90
N ALA A 507 3.18 -11.42 -7.48
CA ALA A 507 4.39 -10.66 -7.80
C ALA A 507 4.64 -10.56 -9.32
N ASN A 508 4.38 -11.63 -10.07
CA ASN A 508 4.49 -11.63 -11.54
C ASN A 508 3.33 -10.90 -12.21
N ILE A 509 2.12 -11.02 -11.65
CA ILE A 509 0.94 -10.28 -12.09
C ILE A 509 1.18 -8.77 -11.96
N CYS A 510 1.66 -8.30 -10.80
CA CYS A 510 2.00 -6.90 -10.56
C CYS A 510 3.03 -6.38 -11.57
N LYS A 511 4.08 -7.17 -11.87
CA LYS A 511 5.09 -6.80 -12.87
C LYS A 511 4.48 -6.60 -14.25
N ARG A 512 3.62 -7.51 -14.70
CA ARG A 512 2.97 -7.40 -16.02
C ARG A 512 1.98 -6.22 -16.06
N LEU A 513 1.21 -6.00 -15.00
CA LEU A 513 0.29 -4.87 -14.91
C LEU A 513 1.00 -3.52 -14.90
N ASP A 514 2.16 -3.40 -14.23
CA ASP A 514 2.99 -2.20 -14.26
C ASP A 514 3.47 -1.88 -15.69
N LEU A 515 3.94 -2.89 -16.43
CA LEU A 515 4.34 -2.74 -17.84
C LEU A 515 3.16 -2.32 -18.74
N ILE A 516 2.00 -2.95 -18.56
CA ILE A 516 0.77 -2.60 -19.28
C ILE A 516 0.40 -1.15 -18.98
N LYS A 517 0.33 -0.75 -17.70
CA LYS A 517 0.04 0.62 -17.26
C LYS A 517 1.01 1.62 -17.89
N LYS A 518 2.32 1.34 -17.89
CA LYS A 518 3.34 2.19 -18.52
C LYS A 518 3.09 2.39 -20.01
N LYS A 519 2.75 1.34 -20.77
CA LYS A 519 2.43 1.44 -22.20
C LYS A 519 1.22 2.37 -22.46
N PHE A 520 0.19 2.26 -21.62
CA PHE A 520 -0.97 3.14 -21.70
C PHE A 520 -0.64 4.60 -21.40
N LEU A 521 0.20 4.86 -20.40
CA LEU A 521 0.63 6.22 -20.04
C LEU A 521 1.41 6.92 -21.16
N VAL A 522 2.17 6.17 -21.98
CA VAL A 522 2.92 6.68 -23.13
C VAL A 522 2.05 6.84 -24.40
N GLY A 523 0.80 6.36 -24.38
CA GLY A 523 -0.14 6.53 -25.50
C GLY A 523 -0.01 5.51 -26.63
N ILE A 524 0.82 4.46 -26.48
CA ILE A 524 1.14 3.49 -27.54
C ILE A 524 -0.09 2.66 -27.99
N GLU A 525 -1.14 2.56 -27.18
CA GLU A 525 -2.39 1.85 -27.52
C GLU A 525 -3.60 2.77 -27.75
N VAL A 526 -3.43 4.10 -27.66
CA VAL A 526 -4.57 5.04 -27.53
C VAL A 526 -5.18 5.46 -28.87
N ALA A 527 -4.51 5.22 -30.01
CA ALA A 527 -5.03 5.65 -31.30
C ALA A 527 -6.42 5.07 -31.64
N ASN A 528 -6.84 3.99 -30.97
CA ASN A 528 -8.17 3.37 -31.11
C ASN A 528 -8.79 2.85 -29.80
N ALA A 529 -8.34 3.27 -28.61
CA ALA A 529 -8.91 2.74 -27.36
C ALA A 529 -10.35 3.25 -27.16
N PRO A 530 -11.39 2.42 -27.31
CA PRO A 530 -12.77 2.88 -27.20
C PRO A 530 -13.10 3.17 -25.73
N TYR A 531 -13.99 4.13 -25.50
CA TYR A 531 -14.72 4.18 -24.23
C TYR A 531 -15.61 2.93 -24.14
N PHE A 532 -15.61 2.22 -23.01
CA PHE A 532 -16.50 1.08 -22.83
C PHE A 532 -17.98 1.51 -22.90
N GLY A 533 -18.73 1.02 -23.89
CA GLY A 533 -20.18 1.25 -24.03
C GLY A 533 -20.71 1.38 -25.46
N GLU A 534 -19.88 1.60 -26.48
CA GLU A 534 -20.36 1.65 -27.87
C GLU A 534 -20.47 0.23 -28.47
N SER A 535 -21.68 -0.14 -28.88
CA SER A 535 -21.90 -1.34 -29.69
C SER A 535 -21.19 -1.18 -31.03
N ASN A 536 -20.30 -2.10 -31.39
CA ASN A 536 -19.63 -2.15 -32.69
C ASN A 536 -20.66 -2.18 -33.85
N LYS A 537 -20.97 -1.00 -34.38
CA LYS A 537 -21.48 -0.80 -35.73
C LYS A 537 -20.76 0.43 -36.28
N ASN A 538 -19.63 0.19 -36.96
CA ASN A 538 -18.87 1.07 -37.85
C ASN A 538 -17.37 1.07 -37.53
N CYS A 539 -16.71 -0.07 -37.76
CA CYS A 539 -15.26 -0.07 -37.98
C CYS A 539 -15.03 -0.18 -39.50
N HIS A 540 -15.11 0.95 -40.19
CA HIS A 540 -14.58 1.08 -41.55
C HIS A 540 -13.74 2.36 -41.66
N GLN A 541 -12.50 2.14 -42.10
CA GLN A 541 -11.51 3.11 -42.59
C GLN A 541 -10.88 4.08 -41.57
N SER A 542 -9.59 3.87 -41.29
CA SER A 542 -8.56 4.62 -42.02
C SER A 542 -7.15 4.05 -41.76
N LYS A 543 -6.43 3.82 -42.86
CA LYS A 543 -5.01 3.47 -42.91
C LYS A 543 -4.17 4.70 -42.56
N ARG A 544 -3.49 4.70 -41.42
CA ARG A 544 -2.16 5.35 -41.27
C ARG A 544 -1.53 4.93 -39.95
N PHE A 545 -0.45 4.14 -40.03
CA PHE A 545 0.77 4.20 -39.22
C PHE A 545 1.52 2.87 -39.41
N GLN A 546 2.25 2.79 -40.54
CA GLN A 546 3.17 1.70 -40.85
C GLN A 546 4.62 2.10 -40.55
N LEU A 547 4.84 2.97 -39.55
CA LEU A 547 6.14 3.56 -39.25
C LEU A 547 6.48 3.58 -37.75
N ILE A 548 6.11 2.55 -36.98
CA ILE A 548 6.77 2.23 -35.69
C ILE A 548 6.69 0.71 -35.49
N HIS A 549 7.31 -0.08 -36.36
CA HIS A 549 7.38 -1.54 -36.15
C HIS A 549 8.80 -2.12 -36.18
N ASN A 550 9.82 -1.26 -36.30
CA ASN A 550 11.21 -1.68 -36.24
C ASN A 550 11.94 -0.86 -35.18
N GLY A 551 12.26 -1.50 -34.04
CA GLY A 551 13.21 -0.94 -33.08
C GLY A 551 12.64 -0.51 -31.72
N LEU A 552 11.75 -1.29 -31.10
CA LEU A 552 12.05 -1.61 -29.71
C LEU A 552 13.11 -2.70 -29.79
N PRO A 553 14.36 -2.47 -29.36
CA PRO A 553 15.11 -3.60 -28.87
C PRO A 553 14.19 -4.23 -27.81
N LEU A 554 13.94 -5.53 -27.94
CA LEU A 554 13.98 -6.37 -26.76
C LEU A 554 15.28 -5.95 -26.07
N VAL A 555 15.17 -5.00 -25.13
CA VAL A 555 16.17 -4.91 -24.10
C VAL A 555 16.14 -6.33 -23.59
N GLU A 556 17.22 -7.07 -23.83
CA GLU A 556 17.58 -8.15 -22.94
C GLU A 556 17.59 -7.47 -21.58
N SER A 557 16.44 -7.49 -20.92
CA SER A 557 16.31 -7.08 -19.55
C SER A 557 17.12 -8.12 -18.84
N SER A 558 18.41 -7.85 -18.66
CA SER A 558 19.19 -8.47 -17.60
C SER A 558 18.27 -8.44 -16.39
N GLY A 559 17.76 -9.62 -16.01
CA GLY A 559 16.52 -9.73 -15.26
C GLY A 559 16.53 -8.84 -14.03
N GLU A 560 15.74 -7.78 -14.04
CA GLU A 560 15.60 -6.89 -12.90
C GLU A 560 14.14 -6.73 -12.55
N GLU A 561 13.79 -7.50 -11.52
CA GLU A 561 12.51 -7.55 -10.86
C GLU A 561 12.24 -6.24 -10.09
N ILE A 562 11.02 -5.76 -10.23
CA ILE A 562 10.45 -4.55 -9.62
C ILE A 562 10.67 -4.51 -8.08
N PHE A 563 10.70 -3.30 -7.51
CA PHE A 563 10.82 -2.91 -6.07
C PHE A 563 12.18 -2.39 -5.56
N GLY A 564 13.10 -1.92 -6.39
CA GLY A 564 14.43 -1.47 -5.90
C GLY A 564 15.28 -2.58 -5.28
N ARG A 565 14.73 -3.81 -5.23
CA ARG A 565 15.34 -5.06 -4.79
C ARG A 565 16.59 -5.35 -5.62
N ALA A 566 16.59 -5.06 -6.92
CA ALA A 566 17.75 -5.25 -7.80
C ALA A 566 18.95 -4.38 -7.39
N GLN A 567 18.74 -3.15 -6.91
CA GLN A 567 19.84 -2.28 -6.48
C GLN A 567 20.46 -2.79 -5.18
N TYR A 568 19.64 -3.22 -4.21
CA TYR A 568 20.11 -3.90 -2.99
C TYR A 568 20.77 -5.25 -3.30
N LEU A 569 20.16 -6.08 -4.14
CA LEU A 569 20.70 -7.38 -4.56
C LEU A 569 22.02 -7.22 -5.35
N SER A 570 22.14 -6.19 -6.18
CA SER A 570 23.35 -5.85 -6.93
C SER A 570 24.45 -5.33 -6.00
N GLN A 571 24.11 -4.48 -5.03
CA GLN A 571 25.03 -4.06 -3.97
C GLN A 571 25.49 -5.25 -3.12
N ILE A 572 24.57 -6.11 -2.68
CA ILE A 572 24.88 -7.34 -1.94
C ILE A 572 25.75 -8.26 -2.78
N ARG A 573 25.45 -8.49 -4.08
CA ARG A 573 26.28 -9.29 -4.98
C ARG A 573 27.68 -8.69 -5.15
N LYS A 574 27.81 -7.37 -5.32
CA LYS A 574 29.10 -6.67 -5.39
C LYS A 574 29.89 -6.78 -4.08
N LEU A 575 29.22 -6.66 -2.93
CA LEU A 575 29.82 -6.88 -1.61
C LEU A 575 30.28 -8.34 -1.47
N CYS A 576 29.46 -9.32 -1.85
CA CYS A 576 29.79 -10.75 -1.81
C CYS A 576 30.94 -11.12 -2.76
N ALA A 577 31.09 -10.41 -3.89
CA ALA A 577 32.24 -10.55 -4.77
C ALA A 577 33.54 -10.02 -4.12
N ASN A 578 33.46 -9.06 -3.19
CA ASN A 578 34.58 -8.37 -2.55
C ASN A 578 35.10 -9.03 -1.26
N LYS A 579 35.44 -10.33 -1.29
CA LYS A 579 36.04 -11.09 -0.16
C LYS A 579 35.24 -11.08 1.17
N VAL A 580 33.97 -10.68 1.16
CA VAL A 580 33.09 -10.77 2.34
C VAL A 580 32.97 -12.24 2.75
N LYS A 581 33.33 -12.53 4.00
CA LYS A 581 33.27 -13.88 4.58
C LYS A 581 31.92 -14.18 5.22
N VAL A 582 31.25 -13.17 5.76
CA VAL A 582 29.96 -13.35 6.43
C VAL A 582 28.98 -12.29 5.95
N LEU A 583 27.81 -12.73 5.50
CA LEU A 583 26.68 -11.87 5.12
C LEU A 583 25.59 -12.00 6.19
N TYR A 584 25.21 -10.88 6.81
CA TYR A 584 24.13 -10.81 7.79
C TYR A 584 22.93 -10.07 7.18
N LEU A 585 21.73 -10.65 7.28
CA LEU A 585 20.47 -10.01 6.89
C LEU A 585 19.56 -9.93 8.10
N VAL A 586 19.13 -8.72 8.46
CA VAL A 586 18.41 -8.41 9.71
C VAL A 586 17.20 -7.51 9.40
N GLY A 587 16.04 -7.79 10.02
CA GLY A 587 15.02 -6.75 10.25
C GLY A 587 13.60 -7.22 10.60
N MET A 588 12.73 -6.26 10.97
CA MET A 588 11.29 -6.45 11.31
C MET A 588 10.40 -7.08 10.21
N GLY A 589 9.35 -7.79 10.61
CA GLY A 589 8.28 -8.26 9.72
C GLY A 589 7.57 -7.14 8.92
N GLY A 590 6.96 -7.50 7.79
CA GLY A 590 6.02 -6.63 7.07
C GLY A 590 6.58 -5.66 6.00
N ILE A 591 7.90 -5.64 5.73
CA ILE A 591 8.49 -4.78 4.67
C ILE A 591 9.06 -5.56 3.47
N GLY A 592 8.64 -6.81 3.27
CA GLY A 592 9.13 -7.67 2.19
C GLY A 592 10.58 -8.16 2.36
N LYS A 593 11.16 -8.03 3.57
CA LYS A 593 12.52 -8.49 3.89
C LYS A 593 12.67 -10.00 3.87
N THR A 594 11.73 -10.79 4.38
CA THR A 594 11.79 -12.26 4.32
C THR A 594 11.90 -12.71 2.85
N THR A 595 11.17 -12.06 1.95
CA THR A 595 11.29 -12.27 0.50
C THR A 595 12.64 -11.79 -0.05
N ILE A 596 13.15 -10.63 0.38
CA ILE A 596 14.50 -10.15 0.00
C ILE A 596 15.58 -11.09 0.53
N ALA A 597 15.47 -11.62 1.75
CA ALA A 597 16.42 -12.51 2.37
C ALA A 597 16.40 -13.88 1.71
N LYS A 598 15.21 -14.44 1.45
CA LYS A 598 15.03 -15.68 0.68
C LYS A 598 15.51 -15.54 -0.77
N THR A 599 15.26 -14.40 -1.43
CA THR A 599 15.69 -14.13 -2.81
C THR A 599 17.20 -13.84 -2.89
N THR A 600 17.75 -13.13 -1.92
CA THR A 600 19.20 -12.92 -1.77
C THR A 600 19.89 -14.26 -1.55
N LEU A 601 19.36 -15.09 -0.65
CA LEU A 601 19.84 -16.44 -0.40
C LEU A 601 19.88 -17.24 -1.70
N ILE A 602 18.78 -17.36 -2.45
CA ILE A 602 18.79 -18.10 -3.73
C ILE A 602 19.88 -17.59 -4.69
N ASN A 603 20.09 -16.28 -4.73
CA ASN A 603 21.04 -15.65 -5.64
C ASN A 603 22.51 -15.76 -5.23
N VAL A 604 22.83 -15.79 -3.93
CA VAL A 604 24.21 -15.85 -3.42
C VAL A 604 24.55 -17.16 -2.71
N LYS A 605 23.60 -18.09 -2.53
CA LYS A 605 23.81 -19.37 -1.82
C LYS A 605 24.95 -20.18 -2.42
N ASN A 606 25.16 -20.11 -3.74
CA ASN A 606 26.28 -20.80 -4.40
C ASN A 606 27.64 -20.14 -4.16
N MET A 607 27.68 -18.93 -3.59
CA MET A 607 28.91 -18.18 -3.27
C MET A 607 29.39 -18.40 -1.83
N TYR A 608 28.56 -19.05 -0.99
CA TYR A 608 28.77 -19.29 0.44
C TYR A 608 28.61 -20.78 0.73
N ASN A 609 29.44 -21.34 1.62
CA ASN A 609 29.49 -22.78 1.86
C ASN A 609 28.68 -23.23 3.09
N ALA A 610 28.12 -22.29 3.85
CA ALA A 610 27.17 -22.57 4.93
C ALA A 610 26.14 -21.44 5.07
N SER A 611 24.92 -21.80 5.46
CA SER A 611 23.82 -20.86 5.68
C SER A 611 23.03 -21.26 6.92
N CYS A 612 22.65 -20.30 7.75
CA CYS A 612 21.81 -20.50 8.91
C CYS A 612 20.69 -19.45 8.89
N PHE A 613 19.47 -19.92 9.14
CA PHE A 613 18.28 -19.10 9.23
C PHE A 613 17.81 -19.13 10.67
N VAL A 614 18.03 -18.03 11.37
CA VAL A 614 17.59 -17.84 12.73
C VAL A 614 16.30 -17.04 12.67
N GLU A 615 15.21 -17.69 12.98
CA GLU A 615 13.99 -16.97 13.33
C GLU A 615 14.20 -16.50 14.77
N CYS A 616 14.28 -15.18 14.98
CA CYS A 616 14.42 -14.65 16.33
C CYS A 616 13.10 -14.88 17.06
N ILE A 617 13.08 -15.88 17.94
CA ILE A 617 11.95 -16.20 18.82
C ILE A 617 11.88 -15.12 19.91
N GLU A 618 10.68 -14.61 20.17
CA GLU A 618 10.42 -13.44 21.02
C GLU A 618 10.68 -13.71 22.52
N SER A 619 10.76 -14.97 22.94
CA SER A 619 10.85 -15.35 24.35
C SER A 619 12.26 -15.80 24.79
N GLY A 620 13.00 -14.89 25.42
CA GLY A 620 13.99 -15.22 26.47
C GLY A 620 15.14 -16.18 26.12
N GLY A 621 15.44 -16.42 24.84
CA GLY A 621 16.63 -17.18 24.45
C GLY A 621 17.88 -16.42 24.86
N ASP A 622 18.58 -16.88 25.90
CA ASP A 622 19.88 -16.31 26.24
C ASP A 622 20.83 -16.43 25.04
N CYS A 623 21.83 -15.54 24.93
CA CYS A 623 22.80 -15.56 23.81
C CYS A 623 23.43 -16.94 23.59
N TYR A 624 23.47 -17.77 24.64
CA TYR A 624 23.92 -19.16 24.58
C TYR A 624 22.96 -20.08 23.80
N THR A 625 21.66 -20.01 24.03
CA THR A 625 20.64 -20.81 23.33
C THR A 625 20.62 -20.46 21.84
N THR A 626 20.62 -19.17 21.51
CA THR A 626 20.72 -18.70 20.12
C THR A 626 22.03 -19.17 19.47
N SER A 627 23.14 -19.07 20.20
CA SER A 627 24.43 -19.58 19.72
C SER A 627 24.42 -21.09 19.48
N CYS A 628 23.78 -21.87 20.35
CA CYS A 628 23.63 -23.32 20.18
C CYS A 628 22.79 -23.67 18.96
N ASN A 629 21.66 -23.00 18.76
CA ASN A 629 20.80 -23.20 17.59
C ASN A 629 21.54 -22.90 16.28
N ILE A 630 22.33 -21.82 16.26
CA ILE A 630 23.17 -21.48 15.10
C ILE A 630 24.20 -22.59 14.84
N LEU A 631 24.89 -23.08 15.88
CA LEU A 631 25.87 -24.17 15.76
C LEU A 631 25.24 -25.47 15.27
N GLU A 632 24.04 -25.81 15.75
CA GLU A 632 23.29 -27.00 15.33
C GLU A 632 22.86 -26.91 13.86
N GLN A 633 22.35 -25.76 13.42
CA GLN A 633 22.01 -25.54 12.01
C GLN A 633 23.25 -25.62 11.10
N PHE A 634 24.41 -25.19 11.59
CA PHE A 634 25.69 -25.38 10.91
C PHE A 634 26.28 -26.79 11.02
N GLN A 635 25.59 -27.72 11.71
CA GLN A 635 26.03 -29.11 11.93
C GLN A 635 27.39 -29.18 12.65
N VAL A 636 27.70 -28.22 13.51
CA VAL A 636 28.91 -28.24 14.34
C VAL A 636 28.74 -29.26 15.45
N LYS A 637 29.63 -30.26 15.52
CA LYS A 637 29.52 -31.38 16.48
C LYS A 637 29.86 -30.98 17.92
N GLU A 638 30.58 -29.88 18.11
CA GLU A 638 30.97 -29.39 19.44
C GLU A 638 29.77 -28.74 20.13
N LYS A 639 29.42 -29.22 21.32
CA LYS A 639 28.38 -28.64 22.16
C LYS A 639 29.04 -27.74 23.21
N PRO A 640 28.83 -26.41 23.16
CA PRO A 640 29.35 -25.51 24.18
C PRO A 640 28.67 -25.78 25.52
N LYS A 641 29.31 -25.40 26.63
CA LYS A 641 28.74 -25.52 27.99
C LYS A 641 28.23 -24.19 28.54
N ASP A 642 28.72 -23.08 27.98
CA ASP A 642 28.34 -21.72 28.35
C ASP A 642 28.44 -20.75 27.14
N VAL A 643 27.93 -19.53 27.32
CA VAL A 643 27.92 -18.47 26.29
C VAL A 643 29.32 -18.21 25.73
N LYS A 644 30.37 -18.20 26.59
CA LYS A 644 31.73 -17.85 26.18
C LYS A 644 32.33 -18.94 25.30
N GLU A 645 32.08 -20.20 25.62
CA GLU A 645 32.48 -21.35 24.81
C GLU A 645 31.71 -21.36 23.49
N ALA A 646 30.40 -21.07 23.50
CA ALA A 646 29.58 -20.96 22.30
C ALA A 646 30.10 -19.87 21.35
N HIS A 647 30.42 -18.69 21.88
CA HIS A 647 31.03 -17.59 21.12
C HIS A 647 32.40 -17.95 20.55
N LYS A 648 33.22 -18.71 21.29
CA LYS A 648 34.54 -19.16 20.81
C LYS A 648 34.41 -20.15 19.65
N ILE A 649 33.48 -21.11 19.76
CA ILE A 649 33.22 -22.11 18.72
C ILE A 649 32.64 -21.42 17.48
N LEU A 650 31.63 -20.55 17.65
CA LEU A 650 31.07 -19.74 16.57
C LEU A 650 32.15 -18.92 15.89
N LYS A 651 32.96 -18.16 16.63
CA LYS A 651 34.05 -17.36 16.05
C LYS A 651 35.06 -18.21 15.27
N SER A 652 35.42 -19.39 15.77
CA SER A 652 36.28 -20.35 15.05
C SER A 652 35.62 -20.87 13.77
N PHE A 653 34.31 -21.11 13.79
CA PHE A 653 33.54 -21.58 12.64
C PHE A 653 33.35 -20.47 11.58
N LEU A 654 32.96 -19.26 12.01
CA LEU A 654 32.74 -18.08 11.17
C LEU A 654 34.03 -17.61 10.47
N THR A 655 35.20 -17.82 11.08
CA THR A 655 36.49 -17.43 10.47
C THR A 655 36.96 -18.37 9.36
N LYS A 656 36.52 -19.64 9.40
CA LYS A 656 36.92 -20.72 8.47
C LYS A 656 35.96 -20.88 7.30
N ASN A 657 34.71 -20.42 7.42
CA ASN A 657 33.67 -20.61 6.42
C ASN A 657 33.18 -19.29 5.83
N LYS A 658 32.64 -19.36 4.62
CA LYS A 658 31.85 -18.30 4.04
C LYS A 658 30.39 -18.53 4.40
N ILE A 659 29.84 -17.68 5.25
CA ILE A 659 28.55 -17.91 5.89
C ILE A 659 27.50 -16.86 5.51
N ILE A 660 26.26 -17.31 5.35
CA ILE A 660 25.07 -16.46 5.34
C ILE A 660 24.32 -16.68 6.66
N LEU A 661 24.06 -15.59 7.39
CA LEU A 661 23.24 -15.55 8.60
C LEU A 661 22.04 -14.65 8.34
N VAL A 662 20.85 -15.20 8.53
CA VAL A 662 19.60 -14.45 8.38
C VAL A 662 18.89 -14.46 9.72
N PHE A 663 18.63 -13.27 10.25
CA PHE A 663 17.82 -13.05 11.43
C PHE A 663 16.50 -12.41 11.01
N ASP A 664 15.43 -13.20 11.03
CA ASP A 664 14.08 -12.74 10.70
C ASP A 664 13.35 -12.27 11.98
N ASN A 665 12.41 -11.33 11.85
CA ASN A 665 11.61 -10.75 12.94
C ASN A 665 12.39 -10.05 14.07
N ILE A 666 13.54 -9.44 13.79
CA ILE A 666 14.21 -8.57 14.79
C ILE A 666 13.39 -7.29 15.01
N LYS A 667 12.88 -7.11 16.23
CA LYS A 667 12.00 -6.00 16.63
C LYS A 667 12.71 -4.92 17.44
N ASN A 668 13.79 -5.24 18.16
CA ASN A 668 14.48 -4.30 19.06
C ASN A 668 16.00 -4.21 18.81
N GLN A 669 16.59 -3.03 19.04
CA GLN A 669 18.02 -2.76 18.87
C GLN A 669 18.91 -3.64 19.77
N SER A 670 18.45 -3.99 20.98
CA SER A 670 19.17 -4.87 21.89
C SER A 670 19.43 -6.26 21.29
N GLN A 671 18.51 -6.79 20.48
CA GLN A 671 18.67 -8.08 19.77
C GLN A 671 19.68 -8.01 18.61
N ILE A 672 20.02 -6.81 18.15
CA ILE A 672 21.06 -6.57 17.14
C ILE A 672 22.43 -6.41 17.81
N GLU A 673 22.44 -5.84 19.02
CA GLU A 673 23.63 -5.62 19.83
C GLU A 673 24.13 -6.91 20.50
N ASP A 674 23.21 -7.77 20.91
CA ASP A 674 23.46 -9.16 21.36
C ASP A 674 23.90 -10.08 20.20
#